data_AF-A0A3A0CTP5-F1
#
_entry.id   AF-A0A3A0CTP5-F1
#
_cell.length_a   1.000
_cell.length_b   1.000
_cell.length_c   1.000
_cell.angle_alpha   90.00
_cell.angle_beta   90.00
_cell.angle_gamma   90.00
#
_symmetry.space_group_name_H-M   'P 1'
#
loop_
_entity.id
_entity.type
_entity.pdbx_description
1 polymer ?
#
loop_
_entity_poly.entity_id
_entity_poly.type
_entity_poly.pdbx_seq_one_letter_code
_entity_poly.pdbx_strand_id
1 'polypeptide(L)'
;MPPVHSHGAQGEEGSGGGGDGGVAPRGNAARSMRLGRDGAGGKEDGAMEFNLILAGVGGQGILTTAQAMCLAAMRRGLSVKQAEVHGMSQRGGAVQSHLRISDGTLYSDLIPRGRANMILAVEPLEALRYVEYLGPDGVIVSNTAPLINIPNYGAVDEVIQRIHRYANHVLVDAGGLAAAAGSTRAVNMVMLGAASIFIELPPDEFFAAIAEMFASKGPQIIKANQRAFELGRGAAAAYREMLASGADPTAVRHWLAEHPDGGRERAALPARILDPAEDLSAEQASRIDEILREAGEDNRRQLYEHEAYRIIETAGGITPPKHFFLRSGQAVTQAMLDELPGHRVVIKIVSPTVVHKSDAQAVIFVAKDMGIVPHEIDQLIVRQQSLGARVDGVLLVECVEHDGAHFGSELFVGIRASRAFGPVIAAGLGGVDTEYLAAKLRPGIAVAKALATQTTAREFLELFKTTAAYEILAGRVRGHPRMVSDGQLLRCFAAFLGIARRFCGIGEGGARRLVELEVNPFAFRRMTMVPLDGRGRLGSIAAPGVPRPVEKVEALVEPRSIAIVGASGKRENFGRIILNNILACGFPAEHLYVLHAEETRIDGVRCVRDVASVPEPVDLLIVAAAVGDVPAFIGDCIDSGRVRSVILIPGGFGETAGSGALQERVQQLIGASRQRADRGPVFLGGNCLGVRSRPGHYDTFFIHDKKLDPRRHARPRRLAFVSQSGAFIVSRLSNLPTLDPTLAISLGNQTDLAVSDLMTHVGRRDDIDVIGVYMEGFKDGDGIAFVEAVRRAAEAGKLVVFYKAGRTEAGRSATAGHTASIAGDYDVCDAAVGAAGAIVVDTFKEFEQVLEMAVRLHGKRVGGVRIGAISNAGFESVGMADATIGMRYRVRLPELSAETTRRLTEALDRHKLAALVNARNPLDLTPMATDAAYEECARALLEDAEIDALIVSMVPLTPALLTGADEIGGEGSIARRLARLAAETAKPIITVIDSGPLFDPLADAIRDGGVPVLRTCDQAIRSLGRYLCHRAPKATAGLVESPKPRPAESARREKAEGLEVVR
;
A
#
# COMPACT_ATOMS: atom_id res chain seq x y z
N MET A 1 -12.04 -2.01 -67.37
CA MET A 1 -12.86 -2.77 -68.34
C MET A 1 -13.74 -3.74 -67.55
N PRO A 2 -15.07 -3.72 -67.72
CA PRO A 2 -16.03 -4.62 -67.06
C PRO A 2 -16.08 -5.96 -67.84
N PRO A 3 -16.69 -7.09 -67.37
CA PRO A 3 -18.13 -7.26 -67.00
C PRO A 3 -18.33 -8.04 -65.66
N VAL A 4 -19.45 -8.03 -64.91
CA VAL A 4 -20.93 -8.09 -65.15
C VAL A 4 -21.50 -9.53 -65.13
N HIS A 5 -22.31 -9.81 -64.08
CA HIS A 5 -23.47 -10.74 -63.93
C HIS A 5 -23.25 -12.26 -64.16
N SER A 6 -23.96 -13.24 -63.57
CA SER A 6 -25.25 -13.30 -62.84
C SER A 6 -25.46 -14.72 -62.26
N HIS A 7 -26.20 -14.77 -61.14
CA HIS A 7 -27.29 -15.69 -60.74
C HIS A 7 -27.19 -17.23 -60.85
N GLY A 8 -27.67 -17.89 -59.79
CA GLY A 8 -28.31 -19.21 -59.86
C GLY A 8 -28.39 -19.93 -58.52
N ALA A 9 -29.58 -19.94 -57.90
CA ALA A 9 -29.90 -20.55 -56.62
C ALA A 9 -30.42 -22.00 -56.74
N GLN A 10 -30.68 -22.62 -55.58
CA GLN A 10 -31.23 -23.96 -55.27
C GLN A 10 -30.14 -25.03 -54.98
N GLY A 11 -30.12 -25.77 -53.88
CA GLY A 11 -31.05 -25.97 -52.76
C GLY A 11 -30.90 -27.41 -52.23
N GLU A 12 -30.81 -27.57 -50.90
CA GLU A 12 -31.04 -28.80 -50.10
C GLU A 12 -30.05 -29.97 -50.29
N GLU A 13 -29.54 -30.71 -49.29
CA GLU A 13 -29.95 -31.06 -47.92
C GLU A 13 -28.70 -31.60 -47.16
N GLY A 14 -28.65 -31.52 -45.82
CA GLY A 14 -27.66 -32.31 -45.03
C GLY A 14 -27.17 -31.70 -43.71
N SER A 15 -27.90 -31.98 -42.63
CA SER A 15 -27.72 -31.59 -41.22
C SER A 15 -26.42 -32.01 -40.50
N GLY A 16 -25.98 -31.22 -39.50
CA GLY A 16 -25.06 -31.66 -38.43
C GLY A 16 -24.55 -30.51 -37.54
N GLY A 17 -25.01 -30.43 -36.27
CA GLY A 17 -24.85 -29.29 -35.37
C GLY A 17 -23.55 -29.14 -34.55
N GLY A 18 -23.50 -28.05 -33.76
CA GLY A 18 -22.56 -27.76 -32.65
C GLY A 18 -21.59 -26.61 -32.97
N GLY A 19 -21.44 -25.51 -32.21
CA GLY A 19 -21.78 -25.17 -30.83
C GLY A 19 -20.49 -24.81 -30.05
N ASP A 20 -20.52 -23.69 -29.31
CA ASP A 20 -19.47 -23.04 -28.48
C ASP A 20 -18.31 -22.31 -29.18
N GLY A 21 -17.82 -21.15 -28.73
CA GLY A 21 -18.04 -20.40 -27.48
C GLY A 21 -16.70 -19.84 -26.96
N GLY A 22 -16.58 -18.52 -26.74
CA GLY A 22 -15.38 -17.86 -26.17
C GLY A 22 -15.43 -16.34 -26.30
N VAL A 23 -16.07 -15.59 -25.38
CA VAL A 23 -15.57 -15.06 -24.08
C VAL A 23 -14.45 -14.01 -24.22
N ALA A 24 -14.83 -12.74 -24.07
CA ALA A 24 -13.93 -11.59 -23.85
C ALA A 24 -13.99 -11.14 -22.37
N PRO A 25 -12.89 -10.61 -21.78
CA PRO A 25 -12.79 -10.38 -20.33
C PRO A 25 -13.42 -9.04 -19.92
N ARG A 26 -14.09 -9.06 -18.75
CA ARG A 26 -14.73 -7.92 -18.09
C ARG A 26 -13.79 -7.25 -17.09
N GLY A 27 -13.69 -5.92 -17.16
CA GLY A 27 -13.17 -5.06 -16.09
C GLY A 27 -14.32 -4.50 -15.26
N ASN A 28 -14.14 -4.46 -13.93
CA ASN A 28 -15.19 -4.15 -12.96
C ASN A 28 -15.13 -2.68 -12.48
N ALA A 29 -16.33 -2.12 -12.23
CA ALA A 29 -16.68 -0.95 -11.42
C ALA A 29 -16.18 0.46 -11.81
N ALA A 30 -17.08 1.26 -12.40
CA ALA A 30 -17.44 2.64 -11.99
C ALA A 30 -18.12 3.38 -13.16
N ARG A 31 -19.43 3.18 -13.34
CA ARG A 31 -20.27 4.13 -14.07
C ARG A 31 -21.43 4.53 -13.17
N SER A 32 -21.32 5.68 -12.52
CA SER A 32 -22.51 6.41 -12.08
C SER A 32 -23.11 7.05 -13.32
N MET A 33 -24.27 6.59 -13.78
CA MET A 33 -24.99 7.27 -14.87
C MET A 33 -25.63 8.55 -14.29
N ARG A 34 -25.15 9.71 -14.74
CA ARG A 34 -25.73 11.01 -14.40
C ARG A 34 -26.87 11.29 -15.37
N LEU A 35 -28.00 11.77 -14.85
CA LEU A 35 -29.04 12.43 -15.65
C LEU A 35 -28.50 13.79 -16.14
N GLY A 36 -28.22 13.87 -17.44
CA GLY A 36 -28.02 15.15 -18.13
C GLY A 36 -29.35 15.61 -18.75
N ARG A 37 -29.88 16.74 -18.29
CA ARG A 37 -30.73 17.59 -19.13
C ARG A 37 -29.78 18.55 -19.83
N ASP A 38 -29.69 18.47 -21.15
CA ASP A 38 -29.67 19.62 -22.07
C ASP A 38 -29.55 19.17 -23.53
N GLY A 39 -30.54 19.56 -24.34
CA GLY A 39 -30.40 20.02 -25.74
C GLY A 39 -29.71 19.16 -26.80
N ALA A 40 -30.55 18.52 -27.63
CA ALA A 40 -30.41 18.33 -29.08
C ALA A 40 -29.22 17.49 -29.63
N GLY A 41 -29.53 16.26 -30.04
CA GLY A 41 -28.71 15.48 -30.98
C GLY A 41 -29.02 13.99 -30.91
N GLY A 42 -29.84 13.47 -31.82
CA GLY A 42 -30.32 12.09 -31.80
C GLY A 42 -29.22 11.03 -31.88
N LYS A 43 -29.12 10.22 -30.82
CA LYS A 43 -28.72 8.81 -30.81
C LYS A 43 -29.74 8.08 -29.93
N GLU A 44 -30.15 6.87 -30.33
CA GLU A 44 -31.11 6.03 -29.62
C GLU A 44 -30.62 5.71 -28.20
N ASP A 45 -31.06 6.50 -27.22
CA ASP A 45 -30.86 6.24 -25.79
C ASP A 45 -31.85 5.15 -25.34
N GLY A 46 -31.31 4.03 -24.84
CA GLY A 46 -32.12 2.96 -24.26
C GLY A 46 -32.84 3.41 -23.00
N ALA A 47 -34.14 3.12 -22.90
CA ALA A 47 -34.97 3.39 -21.72
C ALA A 47 -34.35 2.78 -20.44
N MET A 48 -34.45 3.51 -19.31
CA MET A 48 -34.02 3.00 -18.01
C MET A 48 -34.99 1.89 -17.57
N GLU A 49 -34.47 0.70 -17.30
CA GLU A 49 -35.24 -0.45 -16.80
C GLU A 49 -34.49 -1.11 -15.64
N PHE A 50 -35.15 -1.24 -14.49
CA PHE A 50 -34.64 -1.88 -13.28
C PHE A 50 -35.53 -3.06 -12.86
N ASN A 51 -34.97 -4.26 -12.91
CA ASN A 51 -35.63 -5.53 -12.63
C ASN A 51 -35.13 -6.11 -11.30
N LEU A 52 -36.05 -6.35 -10.36
CA LEU A 52 -35.78 -6.83 -9.02
C LEU A 52 -36.58 -8.10 -8.71
N ILE A 53 -35.91 -9.12 -8.19
CA ILE A 53 -36.56 -10.25 -7.52
C ILE A 53 -36.53 -10.00 -6.02
N LEU A 54 -37.71 -9.92 -5.39
CA LEU A 54 -37.82 -9.96 -3.93
C LEU A 54 -38.15 -11.38 -3.49
N ALA A 55 -37.38 -11.92 -2.55
CA ALA A 55 -37.49 -13.31 -2.11
C ALA A 55 -37.45 -13.42 -0.58
N GLY A 56 -38.17 -14.40 -0.04
CA GLY A 56 -38.15 -14.71 1.38
C GLY A 56 -39.20 -15.75 1.77
N VAL A 57 -39.49 -15.83 3.06
CA VAL A 57 -40.51 -16.72 3.60
C VAL A 57 -41.74 -15.91 4.03
N GLY A 58 -42.91 -16.51 3.88
CA GLY A 58 -44.19 -15.89 4.26
C GLY A 58 -44.19 -15.35 5.69
N GLY A 59 -44.53 -14.07 5.83
CA GLY A 59 -44.55 -13.34 7.11
C GLY A 59 -43.38 -12.36 7.32
N GLN A 60 -42.38 -12.34 6.44
CA GLN A 60 -41.21 -11.46 6.56
C GLN A 60 -41.36 -10.08 5.87
N GLY A 61 -42.57 -9.71 5.44
CA GLY A 61 -42.84 -8.36 4.92
C GLY A 61 -42.38 -8.07 3.49
N ILE A 62 -42.19 -9.10 2.65
CA ILE A 62 -41.80 -8.98 1.23
C ILE A 62 -42.71 -8.04 0.44
N LEU A 63 -44.03 -8.23 0.56
CA LEU A 63 -45.02 -7.40 -0.15
C LEU A 63 -44.98 -5.95 0.33
N THR A 64 -44.73 -5.73 1.62
CA THR A 64 -44.58 -4.39 2.19
C THR A 64 -43.32 -3.72 1.63
N THR A 65 -42.21 -4.45 1.48
CA THR A 65 -41.00 -3.92 0.84
C THR A 65 -41.24 -3.58 -0.63
N ALA A 66 -41.90 -4.47 -1.39
CA ALA A 66 -42.24 -4.22 -2.79
C ALA A 66 -43.18 -3.01 -2.95
N GLN A 67 -44.21 -2.91 -2.10
CA GLN A 67 -45.15 -1.79 -2.10
C GLN A 67 -44.44 -0.45 -1.83
N ALA A 68 -43.49 -0.40 -0.88
CA ALA A 68 -42.72 0.79 -0.60
C ALA A 68 -41.88 1.24 -1.81
N MET A 69 -41.29 0.28 -2.54
CA MET A 69 -40.55 0.56 -3.78
C MET A 69 -41.48 1.04 -4.90
N CYS A 70 -42.66 0.42 -5.07
CA CYS A 70 -43.67 0.85 -6.03
C CYS A 70 -44.12 2.28 -5.77
N LEU A 71 -44.44 2.63 -4.52
CA LEU A 71 -44.85 3.98 -4.14
C LEU A 71 -43.73 5.00 -4.40
N ALA A 72 -42.48 4.69 -4.00
CA ALA A 72 -41.34 5.56 -4.26
C ALA A 72 -41.12 5.81 -5.77
N ALA A 73 -41.27 4.78 -6.60
CA ALA A 73 -41.14 4.89 -8.05
C ALA A 73 -42.30 5.66 -8.71
N MET A 74 -43.55 5.38 -8.32
CA MET A 74 -44.73 6.07 -8.87
C MET A 74 -44.73 7.56 -8.58
N ARG A 75 -44.19 7.99 -7.43
CA ARG A 75 -44.02 9.42 -7.09
C ARG A 75 -43.11 10.17 -8.06
N ARG A 76 -42.25 9.45 -8.79
CA ARG A 76 -41.39 9.98 -9.86
C ARG A 76 -41.99 9.85 -11.26
N GLY A 77 -43.22 9.37 -11.37
CA GLY A 77 -43.87 9.13 -12.66
C GLY A 77 -43.30 7.94 -13.42
N LEU A 78 -42.57 7.03 -12.76
CA LEU A 78 -42.04 5.81 -13.38
C LEU A 78 -43.15 4.76 -13.54
N SER A 79 -43.08 4.00 -14.63
CA SER A 79 -43.91 2.83 -14.87
C SER A 79 -43.43 1.68 -14.00
N VAL A 80 -44.36 1.05 -13.27
CA VAL A 80 -44.06 -0.10 -12.40
C VAL A 80 -44.97 -1.26 -12.76
N LYS A 81 -44.40 -2.47 -12.87
CA LYS A 81 -45.15 -3.73 -12.91
C LYS A 81 -44.66 -4.66 -11.82
N GLN A 82 -45.62 -5.30 -11.16
CA GLN A 82 -45.36 -6.24 -10.09
C GLN A 82 -46.14 -7.53 -10.35
N ALA A 83 -45.45 -8.67 -10.31
CA ALA A 83 -46.05 -10.00 -10.35
C ALA A 83 -45.63 -10.80 -9.11
N GLU A 84 -46.62 -11.33 -8.40
CA GLU A 84 -46.42 -12.02 -7.13
C GLU A 84 -46.83 -13.49 -7.28
N VAL A 85 -45.97 -14.41 -6.87
CA VAL A 85 -46.33 -15.83 -6.77
C VAL A 85 -46.65 -16.15 -5.33
N HIS A 86 -47.94 -16.11 -5.01
CA HIS A 86 -48.48 -16.61 -3.76
C HIS A 86 -48.65 -18.13 -3.86
N GLY A 87 -47.67 -18.90 -3.41
CA GLY A 87 -47.98 -20.27 -3.00
C GLY A 87 -49.01 -20.26 -1.86
N MET A 88 -49.75 -21.36 -1.65
CA MET A 88 -50.67 -21.58 -0.51
C MET A 88 -50.01 -21.49 0.89
N SER A 89 -48.85 -20.86 1.00
CA SER A 89 -47.95 -20.79 2.14
C SER A 89 -48.37 -19.72 3.15
N GLN A 90 -49.61 -19.78 3.66
CA GLN A 90 -49.95 -19.06 4.89
C GLN A 90 -49.18 -19.71 6.05
N ARG A 91 -48.11 -19.04 6.51
CA ARG A 91 -47.19 -19.43 7.60
C ARG A 91 -46.06 -20.39 7.18
N GLY A 92 -45.00 -19.85 6.58
CA GLY A 92 -43.70 -20.52 6.54
C GLY A 92 -43.26 -21.16 5.22
N GLY A 93 -43.87 -20.85 4.08
CA GLY A 93 -43.33 -21.27 2.75
C GLY A 93 -42.68 -20.12 1.97
N ALA A 94 -41.97 -20.47 0.89
CA ALA A 94 -41.28 -19.52 0.03
C ALA A 94 -42.25 -18.53 -0.65
N VAL A 95 -41.84 -17.26 -0.71
CA VAL A 95 -42.57 -16.14 -1.30
C VAL A 95 -41.61 -15.39 -2.22
N GLN A 96 -42.08 -15.09 -3.44
CA GLN A 96 -41.34 -14.28 -4.40
C GLN A 96 -42.23 -13.21 -5.05
N SER A 97 -41.63 -12.06 -5.36
CA SER A 97 -42.23 -10.98 -6.15
C SER A 97 -41.26 -10.51 -7.22
N HIS A 98 -41.71 -10.49 -8.46
CA HIS A 98 -41.04 -9.80 -9.56
C HIS A 98 -41.47 -8.33 -9.53
N LEU A 99 -40.50 -7.42 -9.49
CA LEU A 99 -40.73 -5.98 -9.54
C LEU A 99 -39.92 -5.37 -10.68
N ARG A 100 -40.59 -4.69 -11.59
CA ARG A 100 -39.99 -4.01 -12.75
C ARG A 100 -40.32 -2.53 -12.68
N ILE A 101 -39.30 -1.68 -12.80
CA ILE A 101 -39.41 -0.22 -12.76
C ILE A 101 -38.80 0.32 -14.05
N SER A 102 -39.46 1.23 -14.75
CA SER A 102 -38.93 1.85 -15.97
C SER A 102 -39.44 3.27 -16.17
N ASP A 103 -38.67 4.10 -16.87
CA ASP A 103 -39.11 5.39 -17.40
C ASP A 103 -39.91 5.27 -18.71
N GLY A 104 -40.02 4.06 -19.27
CA GLY A 104 -40.86 3.71 -20.42
C GLY A 104 -41.98 2.73 -20.09
N THR A 105 -42.80 2.40 -21.10
CA THR A 105 -43.93 1.47 -20.94
C THR A 105 -43.46 0.03 -20.71
N LEU A 106 -43.88 -0.58 -19.60
CA LEU A 106 -43.63 -2.00 -19.32
C LEU A 106 -44.72 -2.90 -19.89
N TYR A 107 -44.36 -3.80 -20.82
CA TYR A 107 -45.33 -4.71 -21.44
C TYR A 107 -45.54 -6.01 -20.65
N SER A 108 -44.53 -6.53 -19.97
CA SER A 108 -44.58 -7.76 -19.17
C SER A 108 -44.31 -7.49 -17.68
N ASP A 109 -44.95 -8.27 -16.82
CA ASP A 109 -44.81 -8.25 -15.36
C ASP A 109 -43.72 -9.20 -14.84
N LEU A 110 -43.40 -10.27 -15.59
CA LEU A 110 -42.35 -11.23 -15.25
C LEU A 110 -40.96 -10.79 -15.72
N ILE A 111 -39.95 -11.10 -14.91
CA ILE A 111 -38.53 -10.85 -15.21
C ILE A 111 -37.96 -12.09 -15.90
N PRO A 112 -37.34 -11.98 -17.10
CA PRO A 112 -36.67 -13.10 -17.73
C PRO A 112 -35.45 -13.58 -16.93
N ARG A 113 -35.07 -14.85 -17.09
CA ARG A 113 -33.83 -15.39 -16.51
C ARG A 113 -32.61 -14.62 -17.01
N GLY A 114 -31.63 -14.41 -16.13
CA GLY A 114 -30.43 -13.63 -16.40
C GLY A 114 -30.65 -12.12 -16.67
N ARG A 115 -31.82 -11.57 -16.31
CA ARG A 115 -32.16 -10.14 -16.54
C ARG A 115 -32.46 -9.34 -15.28
N ALA A 116 -32.45 -9.93 -14.09
CA ALA A 116 -32.62 -9.20 -12.84
C ALA A 116 -31.37 -8.39 -12.51
N ASN A 117 -31.53 -7.09 -12.25
CA ASN A 117 -30.48 -6.22 -11.75
C ASN A 117 -30.17 -6.49 -10.27
N MET A 118 -31.14 -7.00 -9.52
CA MET A 118 -30.98 -7.32 -8.12
C MET A 118 -31.83 -8.51 -7.68
N ILE A 119 -31.31 -9.27 -6.71
CA ILE A 119 -32.09 -10.15 -5.83
C ILE A 119 -32.05 -9.55 -4.42
N LEU A 120 -33.21 -9.20 -3.88
CA LEU A 120 -33.38 -8.77 -2.50
C LEU A 120 -34.01 -9.91 -1.70
N ALA A 121 -33.24 -10.52 -0.82
CA ALA A 121 -33.66 -11.66 -0.04
C ALA A 121 -33.66 -11.36 1.47
N VAL A 122 -34.80 -11.43 2.13
CA VAL A 122 -34.87 -11.27 3.59
C VAL A 122 -34.52 -12.56 4.34
N GLU A 123 -34.19 -13.61 3.59
CA GLU A 123 -33.79 -14.95 4.02
C GLU A 123 -32.65 -15.43 3.07
N PRO A 124 -31.47 -15.82 3.59
CA PRO A 124 -30.28 -16.07 2.76
C PRO A 124 -30.36 -17.27 1.82
N LEU A 125 -31.07 -18.35 2.16
CA LEU A 125 -31.24 -19.49 1.25
C LEU A 125 -32.12 -19.12 0.06
N GLU A 126 -33.16 -18.30 0.29
CA GLU A 126 -34.03 -17.79 -0.78
C GLU A 126 -33.25 -16.91 -1.78
N ALA A 127 -32.18 -16.21 -1.35
CA ALA A 127 -31.30 -15.51 -2.28
C ALA A 127 -30.72 -16.47 -3.34
N LEU A 128 -30.22 -17.63 -2.89
CA LEU A 128 -29.62 -18.65 -3.74
C LEU A 128 -30.62 -19.38 -4.62
N ARG A 129 -31.89 -19.44 -4.21
CA ARG A 129 -32.96 -20.10 -4.97
C ARG A 129 -33.28 -19.39 -6.29
N TYR A 130 -33.08 -18.08 -6.34
CA TYR A 130 -33.46 -17.23 -7.47
C TYR A 130 -32.27 -16.68 -8.27
N VAL A 131 -31.04 -17.14 -8.01
CA VAL A 131 -29.82 -16.67 -8.71
C VAL A 131 -29.86 -16.88 -10.22
N GLU A 132 -30.67 -17.80 -10.73
CA GLU A 132 -30.86 -17.99 -12.18
C GLU A 132 -31.50 -16.77 -12.88
N TYR A 133 -32.18 -15.90 -12.12
CA TYR A 133 -32.73 -14.65 -12.63
C TYR A 133 -31.68 -13.53 -12.64
N LEU A 134 -30.62 -13.64 -11.83
CA LEU A 134 -29.62 -12.59 -11.67
C LEU A 134 -28.85 -12.36 -12.97
N GLY A 135 -28.81 -11.11 -13.41
CA GLY A 135 -28.01 -10.70 -14.55
C GLY A 135 -26.51 -10.75 -14.24
N PRO A 136 -25.66 -10.69 -15.28
CA PRO A 136 -24.22 -10.89 -15.10
C PRO A 136 -23.52 -9.83 -14.24
N ASP A 137 -24.12 -8.64 -14.12
CA ASP A 137 -23.65 -7.54 -13.27
C ASP A 137 -24.63 -7.27 -12.10
N GLY A 138 -25.58 -8.18 -11.87
CA GLY A 138 -26.60 -8.05 -10.85
C GLY A 138 -26.04 -8.20 -9.43
N VAL A 139 -26.76 -7.65 -8.45
CA VAL A 139 -26.36 -7.65 -7.04
C VAL A 139 -27.29 -8.51 -6.18
N ILE A 140 -26.72 -9.24 -5.23
CA ILE A 140 -27.48 -9.95 -4.19
C ILE A 140 -27.47 -9.11 -2.91
N VAL A 141 -28.64 -8.73 -2.40
CA VAL A 141 -28.79 -8.07 -1.10
C VAL A 141 -29.53 -9.04 -0.20
N SER A 142 -28.88 -9.54 0.85
CA SER A 142 -29.46 -10.56 1.72
C SER A 142 -29.30 -10.27 3.21
N ASN A 143 -30.29 -10.71 3.99
CA ASN A 143 -30.15 -10.83 5.44
C ASN A 143 -29.16 -11.94 5.79
N THR A 144 -28.44 -11.82 6.91
CA THR A 144 -27.54 -12.85 7.44
C THR A 144 -28.25 -13.86 8.32
N ALA A 145 -29.36 -13.47 8.97
CA ALA A 145 -30.12 -14.35 9.85
C ALA A 145 -31.12 -15.22 9.06
N PRO A 146 -31.04 -16.55 9.13
CA PRO A 146 -31.95 -17.46 8.44
C PRO A 146 -33.28 -17.60 9.17
N LEU A 147 -34.33 -17.96 8.42
CA LEU A 147 -35.57 -18.50 9.01
C LEU A 147 -35.66 -19.98 8.69
N ILE A 148 -35.20 -20.83 9.61
CA ILE A 148 -35.17 -22.28 9.43
C ILE A 148 -36.59 -22.85 9.54
N ASN A 149 -37.21 -23.07 8.39
CA ASN A 149 -38.59 -23.55 8.22
C ASN A 149 -38.67 -24.91 7.49
N ILE A 150 -37.53 -25.48 7.11
CA ILE A 150 -37.41 -26.77 6.40
C ILE A 150 -36.40 -27.67 7.13
N PRO A 151 -36.64 -29.01 7.15
CA PRO A 151 -35.78 -29.95 7.89
C PRO A 151 -34.39 -30.16 7.25
N ASN A 152 -34.21 -29.81 5.98
CA ASN A 152 -32.96 -29.94 5.23
C ASN A 152 -32.28 -28.59 4.95
N TYR A 153 -32.46 -27.62 5.84
CA TYR A 153 -31.77 -26.33 5.75
C TYR A 153 -30.26 -26.56 5.91
N GLY A 154 -29.46 -26.18 4.90
CA GLY A 154 -28.00 -26.35 4.93
C GLY A 154 -27.35 -25.53 6.05
N ALA A 155 -26.09 -25.83 6.41
CA ALA A 155 -25.38 -25.03 7.39
C ALA A 155 -25.34 -23.55 6.96
N VAL A 156 -25.74 -22.65 7.86
CA VAL A 156 -25.93 -21.22 7.55
C VAL A 156 -24.65 -20.61 6.98
N ASP A 157 -23.50 -20.95 7.54
CA ASP A 157 -22.21 -20.49 7.06
C ASP A 157 -21.92 -20.96 5.63
N GLU A 158 -22.33 -22.17 5.24
CA GLU A 158 -22.19 -22.63 3.85
C GLU A 158 -23.09 -21.84 2.89
N VAL A 159 -24.30 -21.50 3.31
CA VAL A 159 -25.22 -20.66 2.52
C VAL A 159 -24.60 -19.28 2.30
N ILE A 160 -24.09 -18.66 3.36
CA ILE A 160 -23.43 -17.36 3.29
C ILE A 160 -22.16 -17.43 2.42
N GLN A 161 -21.33 -18.45 2.58
CA GLN A 161 -20.12 -18.63 1.77
C GLN A 161 -20.44 -18.83 0.28
N ARG A 162 -21.60 -19.40 -0.07
CA ARG A 162 -22.06 -19.47 -1.45
C ARG A 162 -22.47 -18.11 -2.00
N ILE A 163 -23.06 -17.23 -1.18
CA ILE A 163 -23.37 -15.85 -1.57
C ILE A 163 -22.07 -15.05 -1.79
N HIS A 164 -21.04 -15.24 -0.96
CA HIS A 164 -19.74 -14.57 -1.12
C HIS A 164 -19.06 -14.84 -2.48
N ARG A 165 -19.40 -15.92 -3.17
CA ARG A 165 -18.85 -16.25 -4.50
C ARG A 165 -19.35 -15.31 -5.60
N TYR A 166 -20.42 -14.55 -5.37
CA TYR A 166 -20.90 -13.55 -6.30
C TYR A 166 -20.15 -12.24 -6.08
N ALA A 167 -19.60 -11.69 -7.17
CA ALA A 167 -18.76 -10.48 -7.11
C ALA A 167 -19.50 -9.27 -6.50
N ASN A 168 -20.81 -9.17 -6.74
CA ASN A 168 -21.65 -8.09 -6.23
C ASN A 168 -22.65 -8.65 -5.20
N HIS A 169 -22.34 -8.48 -3.92
CA HIS A 169 -23.24 -8.86 -2.84
C HIS A 169 -23.19 -7.88 -1.66
N VAL A 170 -24.28 -7.81 -0.89
CA VAL A 170 -24.40 -7.10 0.38
C VAL A 170 -25.10 -8.00 1.38
N LEU A 171 -24.48 -8.18 2.54
CA LEU A 171 -25.02 -8.97 3.64
C LEU A 171 -25.20 -8.08 4.87
N VAL A 172 -26.42 -8.02 5.39
CA VAL A 172 -26.76 -7.19 6.57
C VAL A 172 -27.40 -8.04 7.67
N ASP A 173 -27.05 -7.79 8.93
CA ASP A 173 -27.82 -8.30 10.07
C ASP A 173 -29.08 -7.45 10.25
N ALA A 174 -30.10 -7.76 9.45
CA ALA A 174 -31.33 -6.99 9.47
C ALA A 174 -32.10 -7.14 10.79
N GLY A 175 -31.89 -8.23 11.54
CA GLY A 175 -32.48 -8.44 12.85
C GLY A 175 -31.89 -7.51 13.91
N GLY A 176 -30.56 -7.49 14.02
CA GLY A 176 -29.84 -6.59 14.93
C GLY A 176 -30.11 -5.12 14.64
N LEU A 177 -30.09 -4.74 13.36
CA LEU A 177 -30.37 -3.36 12.93
C LEU A 177 -31.83 -2.94 13.19
N ALA A 178 -32.80 -3.84 13.01
CA ALA A 178 -34.20 -3.56 13.32
C ALA A 178 -34.41 -3.37 14.83
N ALA A 179 -33.73 -4.17 15.65
CA ALA A 179 -33.71 -3.98 17.11
C ALA A 179 -33.10 -2.63 17.50
N ALA A 180 -31.97 -2.24 16.90
CA ALA A 180 -31.33 -0.95 17.11
C ALA A 180 -32.21 0.24 16.67
N ALA A 181 -33.06 0.07 15.66
CA ALA A 181 -34.05 1.05 15.24
C ALA A 181 -35.27 1.16 16.18
N GLY A 182 -35.36 0.32 17.22
CA GLY A 182 -36.46 0.31 18.19
C GLY A 182 -37.66 -0.54 17.79
N SER A 183 -37.54 -1.39 16.76
CA SER A 183 -38.62 -2.30 16.34
C SER A 183 -38.07 -3.56 15.67
N THR A 184 -38.11 -4.69 16.38
CA THR A 184 -37.73 -6.01 15.82
C THR A 184 -38.61 -6.46 14.67
N ARG A 185 -39.76 -5.80 14.43
CA ARG A 185 -40.65 -6.05 13.29
C ARG A 185 -40.25 -5.30 12.02
N ALA A 186 -39.25 -4.42 12.07
CA ALA A 186 -38.84 -3.57 10.95
C ALA A 186 -37.71 -4.17 10.09
N VAL A 187 -37.45 -5.48 10.18
CA VAL A 187 -36.40 -6.19 9.40
C VAL A 187 -36.52 -5.92 7.90
N ASN A 188 -37.75 -5.92 7.39
CA ASN A 188 -38.04 -5.64 5.98
C ASN A 188 -37.72 -4.20 5.56
N MET A 189 -37.78 -3.23 6.48
CA MET A 189 -37.39 -1.84 6.23
C MET A 189 -35.87 -1.66 6.25
N VAL A 190 -35.16 -2.41 7.09
CA VAL A 190 -33.69 -2.48 7.01
C VAL A 190 -33.26 -3.03 5.65
N MET A 191 -33.88 -4.13 5.21
CA MET A 191 -33.60 -4.73 3.91
C MET A 191 -33.94 -3.78 2.74
N LEU A 192 -35.04 -3.03 2.83
CA LEU A 192 -35.39 -1.96 1.88
C LEU A 192 -34.30 -0.87 1.84
N GLY A 193 -33.82 -0.45 3.01
CA GLY A 193 -32.72 0.51 3.15
C GLY A 193 -31.44 0.01 2.47
N ALA A 194 -31.07 -1.24 2.73
CA ALA A 194 -29.91 -1.89 2.13
C ALA A 194 -30.02 -1.98 0.60
N ALA A 195 -31.20 -2.29 0.06
CA ALA A 195 -31.43 -2.33 -1.38
C ALA A 195 -31.39 -0.93 -2.03
N SER A 196 -31.83 0.11 -1.31
CA SER A 196 -31.99 1.47 -1.84
C SER A 196 -30.70 2.12 -2.35
N ILE A 197 -29.51 1.61 -2.00
CA ILE A 197 -28.23 2.16 -2.49
C ILE A 197 -27.91 1.75 -3.94
N PHE A 198 -28.69 0.82 -4.50
CA PHE A 198 -28.56 0.31 -5.87
C PHE A 198 -29.75 0.66 -6.75
N ILE A 199 -30.83 1.17 -6.17
CA ILE A 199 -32.02 1.62 -6.90
C ILE A 199 -31.82 3.11 -7.18
N GLU A 200 -31.99 3.54 -8.43
CA GLU A 200 -31.81 4.94 -8.87
C GLU A 200 -32.99 5.84 -8.43
N LEU A 201 -33.34 5.81 -7.15
CA LEU A 201 -34.37 6.64 -6.53
C LEU A 201 -33.79 7.39 -5.33
N PRO A 202 -34.08 8.69 -5.17
CA PRO A 202 -33.63 9.46 -4.01
C PRO A 202 -34.17 8.88 -2.69
N PRO A 203 -33.39 8.88 -1.60
CA PRO A 203 -33.84 8.38 -0.29
C PRO A 203 -35.13 9.02 0.20
N ASP A 204 -35.33 10.31 -0.10
CA ASP A 204 -36.52 11.08 0.29
C ASP A 204 -37.83 10.47 -0.23
N GLU A 205 -37.81 9.82 -1.41
CA GLU A 205 -38.99 9.14 -1.95
C GLU A 205 -39.35 7.90 -1.13
N PHE A 206 -38.33 7.15 -0.67
CA PHE A 206 -38.55 6.01 0.23
C PHE A 206 -39.03 6.47 1.60
N PHE A 207 -38.48 7.55 2.16
CA PHE A 207 -38.97 8.12 3.41
C PHE A 207 -40.43 8.55 3.34
N ALA A 208 -40.84 9.18 2.23
CA ALA A 208 -42.22 9.56 1.98
C ALA A 208 -43.13 8.33 1.82
N ALA A 209 -42.71 7.32 1.04
CA ALA A 209 -43.45 6.08 0.86
C ALA A 209 -43.66 5.33 2.19
N ILE A 210 -42.63 5.24 3.04
CA ILE A 210 -42.73 4.64 4.38
C ILE A 210 -43.71 5.44 5.25
N ALA A 211 -43.65 6.77 5.23
CA ALA A 211 -44.57 7.60 5.99
C ALA A 211 -46.04 7.41 5.57
N GLU A 212 -46.29 7.32 4.26
CA GLU A 212 -47.62 7.08 3.69
C GLU A 212 -48.16 5.69 4.06
N MET A 213 -47.37 4.64 3.87
CA MET A 213 -47.77 3.26 4.16
C MET A 213 -48.12 3.02 5.63
N PHE A 214 -47.39 3.66 6.54
CA PHE A 214 -47.57 3.48 7.98
C PHE A 214 -48.34 4.61 8.66
N ALA A 215 -48.98 5.51 7.89
CA ALA A 215 -49.76 6.63 8.42
C ALA A 215 -50.81 6.18 9.46
N SER A 216 -51.51 5.08 9.20
CA SER A 216 -52.53 4.50 10.09
C SER A 216 -51.99 3.88 11.38
N LYS A 217 -50.67 3.65 11.48
CA LYS A 217 -50.02 3.01 12.63
C LYS A 217 -49.41 4.01 13.62
N GLY A 218 -49.45 5.30 13.29
CA GLY A 218 -49.05 6.40 14.15
C GLY A 218 -47.56 6.80 14.05
N PRO A 219 -47.19 7.99 14.57
CA PRO A 219 -45.88 8.62 14.31
C PRO A 219 -44.67 7.83 14.83
N GLN A 220 -44.83 7.08 15.92
CA GLN A 220 -43.75 6.29 16.50
C GLN A 220 -43.33 5.13 15.58
N ILE A 221 -44.31 4.45 14.97
CA ILE A 221 -44.05 3.35 14.03
C ILE A 221 -43.40 3.87 12.74
N ILE A 222 -43.82 5.04 12.27
CA ILE A 222 -43.20 5.70 11.11
C ILE A 222 -41.72 5.99 11.40
N LYS A 223 -41.42 6.63 12.54
CA LYS A 223 -40.04 6.96 12.93
C LYS A 223 -39.16 5.71 13.06
N ALA A 224 -39.67 4.64 13.68
CA ALA A 224 -38.93 3.38 13.82
C ALA A 224 -38.61 2.74 12.45
N ASN A 225 -39.58 2.72 11.52
CA ASN A 225 -39.36 2.19 10.17
C ASN A 225 -38.42 3.05 9.32
N GLN A 226 -38.51 4.38 9.42
CA GLN A 226 -37.59 5.30 8.74
C GLN A 226 -36.17 5.17 9.29
N ARG A 227 -36.02 5.02 10.62
CA ARG A 227 -34.71 4.75 11.24
C ARG A 227 -34.15 3.39 10.80
N ALA A 228 -34.98 2.35 10.74
CA ALA A 228 -34.58 1.04 10.24
C ALA A 228 -34.09 1.10 8.78
N PHE A 229 -34.79 1.85 7.93
CA PHE A 229 -34.37 2.13 6.55
C PHE A 229 -33.01 2.85 6.50
N GLU A 230 -32.80 3.88 7.32
CA GLU A 230 -31.50 4.58 7.40
C GLU A 230 -30.35 3.67 7.82
N LEU A 231 -30.56 2.85 8.85
CA LEU A 231 -29.54 1.92 9.34
C LEU A 231 -29.19 0.88 8.29
N GLY A 232 -30.19 0.31 7.60
CA GLY A 232 -29.98 -0.61 6.49
C GLY A 232 -29.20 0.03 5.34
N ARG A 233 -29.52 1.28 4.99
CA ARG A 233 -28.80 2.04 3.96
C ARG A 233 -27.34 2.31 4.36
N GLY A 234 -27.10 2.71 5.61
CA GLY A 234 -25.76 2.96 6.15
C GLY A 234 -24.91 1.69 6.19
N ALA A 235 -25.45 0.60 6.73
CA ALA A 235 -24.76 -0.69 6.81
C ALA A 235 -24.41 -1.22 5.42
N ALA A 236 -25.32 -1.14 4.44
CA ALA A 236 -25.06 -1.59 3.08
C ALA A 236 -24.00 -0.72 2.36
N ALA A 237 -24.00 0.59 2.59
CA ALA A 237 -22.99 1.48 2.04
C ALA A 237 -21.59 1.18 2.60
N ALA A 238 -21.49 1.04 3.92
CA ALA A 238 -20.25 0.66 4.61
C ALA A 238 -19.77 -0.73 4.16
N TYR A 239 -20.66 -1.72 4.08
CA TYR A 239 -20.33 -3.07 3.59
C TYR A 239 -19.68 -3.02 2.21
N ARG A 240 -20.27 -2.27 1.27
CA ARG A 240 -19.79 -2.15 -0.10
C ARG A 240 -18.46 -1.42 -0.18
N GLU A 241 -18.29 -0.35 0.61
CA GLU A 241 -17.04 0.42 0.68
C GLU A 241 -15.89 -0.45 1.21
N MET A 242 -16.14 -1.22 2.27
CA MET A 242 -15.14 -2.10 2.87
C MET A 242 -14.77 -3.29 1.97
N LEU A 243 -15.73 -3.87 1.24
CA LEU A 243 -15.40 -4.86 0.21
C LEU A 243 -14.60 -4.27 -0.95
N ALA A 244 -14.93 -3.05 -1.37
CA ALA A 244 -14.18 -2.35 -2.42
C ALA A 244 -12.73 -2.04 -1.99
N SER A 245 -12.48 -1.86 -0.69
CA SER A 245 -11.13 -1.74 -0.11
C SER A 245 -10.44 -3.10 0.12
N GLY A 246 -11.00 -4.21 -0.38
CA GLY A 246 -10.42 -5.54 -0.28
C GLY A 246 -10.54 -6.21 1.09
N ALA A 247 -11.44 -5.75 1.95
CA ALA A 247 -11.70 -6.41 3.23
C ALA A 247 -12.39 -7.77 3.02
N ASP A 248 -12.10 -8.72 3.91
CA ASP A 248 -12.79 -10.02 3.90
C ASP A 248 -14.28 -9.86 4.24
N PRO A 249 -15.22 -10.42 3.45
CA PRO A 249 -16.65 -10.30 3.71
C PRO A 249 -17.09 -10.72 5.13
N THR A 250 -16.45 -11.72 5.72
CA THR A 250 -16.74 -12.17 7.09
C THR A 250 -16.33 -11.12 8.10
N ALA A 251 -15.15 -10.54 7.94
CA ALA A 251 -14.64 -9.50 8.82
C ALA A 251 -15.47 -8.20 8.72
N VAL A 252 -15.93 -7.84 7.52
CA VAL A 252 -16.87 -6.73 7.31
C VAL A 252 -18.18 -6.95 8.07
N ARG A 253 -18.75 -8.16 8.03
CA ARG A 253 -19.98 -8.49 8.78
C ARG A 253 -19.79 -8.35 10.29
N HIS A 254 -18.68 -8.84 10.83
CA HIS A 254 -18.38 -8.70 12.26
C HIS A 254 -18.26 -7.23 12.67
N TRP A 255 -17.56 -6.43 11.88
CA TRP A 255 -17.41 -5.00 12.16
C TRP A 255 -18.76 -4.26 12.17
N LEU A 256 -19.65 -4.57 11.22
CA LEU A 256 -20.99 -3.97 11.16
C LEU A 256 -21.91 -4.41 12.30
N ALA A 257 -21.70 -5.59 12.87
CA ALA A 257 -22.43 -6.04 14.05
C ALA A 257 -22.07 -5.18 15.29
N GLU A 258 -20.80 -4.76 15.39
CA GLU A 258 -20.35 -3.84 16.46
C GLU A 258 -20.69 -2.37 16.18
N HIS A 259 -20.86 -2.01 14.90
CA HIS A 259 -21.12 -0.64 14.45
C HIS A 259 -22.42 -0.57 13.60
N PRO A 260 -23.60 -0.78 14.21
CA PRO A 260 -24.87 -0.88 13.49
C PRO A 260 -25.26 0.39 12.71
N ASP A 261 -24.71 1.54 13.08
CA ASP A 261 -24.93 2.82 12.39
C ASP A 261 -23.99 3.04 11.17
N GLY A 262 -23.13 2.07 10.85
CA GLY A 262 -22.17 2.15 9.74
C GLY A 262 -21.05 3.17 9.96
N GLY A 263 -20.80 3.61 11.21
CA GLY A 263 -19.74 4.55 11.55
C GLY A 263 -20.04 6.03 11.25
N ARG A 264 -21.27 6.52 11.52
CA ARG A 264 -21.67 7.92 11.26
C ARG A 264 -20.91 8.98 12.08
N GLU A 265 -20.32 8.64 13.21
CA GLU A 265 -19.26 9.48 13.82
C GLU A 265 -17.94 9.16 13.12
N ARG A 266 -17.11 10.18 12.83
CA ARG A 266 -15.84 10.13 12.08
C ARG A 266 -14.74 9.20 12.66
N ALA A 267 -15.07 8.03 13.19
CA ALA A 267 -14.16 6.90 13.24
C ALA A 267 -13.77 6.63 11.78
N ALA A 268 -12.54 6.98 11.42
CA ALA A 268 -11.98 6.61 10.14
C ALA A 268 -12.22 5.11 9.95
N LEU A 269 -12.87 4.72 8.85
CA LEU A 269 -12.94 3.32 8.43
C LEU A 269 -11.54 2.71 8.62
N PRO A 270 -11.42 1.57 9.33
CA PRO A 270 -10.12 0.93 9.47
C PRO A 270 -9.59 0.68 8.05
N ALA A 271 -8.42 1.26 7.78
CA ALA A 271 -7.77 1.23 6.48
C ALA A 271 -7.67 -0.16 5.85
N ARG A 272 -7.67 -1.18 6.70
CA ARG A 272 -7.61 -2.58 6.34
C ARG A 272 -8.18 -3.38 7.52
N ILE A 273 -9.20 -4.20 7.26
CA ILE A 273 -9.72 -5.15 8.25
C ILE A 273 -9.01 -6.47 8.01
N LEU A 274 -8.12 -6.83 8.94
CA LEU A 274 -7.44 -8.12 8.96
C LEU A 274 -8.42 -9.19 9.45
N ASP A 275 -8.21 -10.43 9.04
CA ASP A 275 -9.05 -11.56 9.46
C ASP A 275 -8.98 -11.73 10.99
N PRO A 276 -10.08 -11.53 11.73
CA PRO A 276 -10.10 -11.72 13.19
C PRO A 276 -9.76 -13.15 13.62
N ALA A 277 -9.91 -14.14 12.72
CA ALA A 277 -9.52 -15.52 12.99
C ALA A 277 -8.00 -15.70 13.14
N GLU A 278 -7.19 -14.73 12.71
CA GLU A 278 -5.74 -14.68 12.94
C GLU A 278 -5.36 -14.03 14.28
N ASP A 279 -6.30 -13.39 14.97
CA ASP A 279 -6.05 -12.74 16.26
C ASP A 279 -6.21 -13.71 17.42
N LEU A 280 -5.57 -13.37 18.55
CA LEU A 280 -5.65 -14.18 19.77
C LEU A 280 -7.07 -14.15 20.35
N SER A 281 -7.57 -15.31 20.77
CA SER A 281 -8.82 -15.39 21.53
C SER A 281 -8.69 -14.62 22.85
N ALA A 282 -9.82 -14.21 23.43
CA ALA A 282 -9.83 -13.51 24.71
C ALA A 282 -9.14 -14.31 25.83
N GLU A 283 -9.30 -15.64 25.82
CA GLU A 283 -8.66 -16.54 26.77
C GLU A 283 -7.14 -16.60 26.56
N GLN A 284 -6.68 -16.74 25.32
CA GLN A 284 -5.25 -16.73 24.99
C GLN A 284 -4.61 -15.39 25.39
N ALA A 285 -5.28 -14.28 25.09
CA ALA A 285 -4.82 -12.95 25.46
C ALA A 285 -4.73 -12.78 26.99
N SER A 286 -5.72 -13.23 27.76
CA SER A 286 -5.68 -13.14 29.23
C SER A 286 -4.49 -13.90 29.82
N ARG A 287 -4.24 -15.13 29.36
CA ARG A 287 -3.11 -15.96 29.84
C ARG A 287 -1.76 -15.34 29.52
N ILE A 288 -1.60 -14.75 28.34
CA ILE A 288 -0.36 -14.06 27.97
C ILE A 288 -0.19 -12.80 28.83
N ASP A 289 -1.26 -12.03 29.08
CA ASP A 289 -1.22 -10.83 29.91
C ASP A 289 -0.79 -11.14 31.35
N GLU A 290 -1.25 -12.26 31.92
CA GLU A 290 -0.81 -12.75 33.24
C GLU A 290 0.70 -13.00 33.29
N ILE A 291 1.27 -13.67 32.27
CA ILE A 291 2.72 -13.92 32.17
C ILE A 291 3.50 -12.60 32.13
N LEU A 292 3.04 -11.63 31.33
CA LEU A 292 3.70 -10.33 31.20
C LEU A 292 3.58 -9.50 32.49
N ARG A 293 2.44 -9.57 33.18
CA ARG A 293 2.19 -8.91 34.46
C ARG A 293 3.11 -9.46 35.55
N GLU A 294 3.21 -10.78 35.70
CA GLU A 294 4.11 -11.43 36.68
C GLU A 294 5.57 -10.98 36.48
N ALA A 295 6.03 -10.96 35.22
CA ALA A 295 7.36 -10.46 34.90
C ALA A 295 7.54 -8.96 35.19
N GLY A 296 6.49 -8.17 34.99
CA GLY A 296 6.46 -6.76 35.33
C GLY A 296 6.53 -6.49 36.83
N GLU A 297 5.81 -7.26 37.64
CA GLU A 297 5.77 -7.19 39.12
C GLU A 297 7.12 -7.56 39.75
N ASP A 298 7.82 -8.54 39.16
CA ASP A 298 9.21 -8.88 39.53
C ASP A 298 10.23 -7.80 39.11
N ASN A 299 9.76 -6.68 38.54
CA ASN A 299 10.57 -5.59 38.00
C ASN A 299 11.51 -6.05 36.86
N ARG A 300 11.25 -7.20 36.23
CA ARG A 300 12.08 -7.77 35.16
C ARG A 300 11.84 -7.05 33.83
N ARG A 301 12.92 -6.90 33.05
CA ARG A 301 12.88 -6.43 31.65
C ARG A 301 13.00 -7.56 30.64
N GLN A 302 13.42 -8.75 31.07
CA GLN A 302 13.55 -9.93 30.23
C GLN A 302 12.61 -11.02 30.72
N LEU A 303 11.99 -11.71 29.77
CA LEU A 303 11.26 -12.94 30.04
C LEU A 303 12.25 -14.10 30.16
N TYR A 304 11.95 -15.05 31.04
CA TYR A 304 12.62 -16.33 31.05
C TYR A 304 12.19 -17.18 29.86
N GLU A 305 13.03 -18.12 29.45
CA GLU A 305 12.79 -18.96 28.27
C GLU A 305 11.48 -19.76 28.38
N HIS A 306 11.17 -20.31 29.57
CA HIS A 306 9.91 -21.01 29.80
C HIS A 306 8.67 -20.09 29.75
N GLU A 307 8.83 -18.79 30.02
CA GLU A 307 7.77 -17.80 29.83
C GLU A 307 7.53 -17.55 28.33
N ALA A 308 8.60 -17.46 27.54
CA ALA A 308 8.50 -17.36 26.08
C ALA A 308 7.82 -18.62 25.49
N TYR A 309 8.19 -19.82 25.95
CA TYR A 309 7.53 -21.06 25.54
C TYR A 309 6.03 -21.06 25.85
N ARG A 310 5.64 -20.67 27.08
CA ARG A 310 4.22 -20.57 27.46
C ARG A 310 3.46 -19.57 26.59
N ILE A 311 4.05 -18.44 26.23
CA ILE A 311 3.42 -17.44 25.34
C ILE A 311 3.17 -18.04 23.94
N ILE A 312 4.19 -18.69 23.36
CA ILE A 312 4.11 -19.30 22.03
C ILE A 312 3.08 -20.44 22.00
N GLU A 313 3.12 -21.32 23.01
CA GLU A 313 2.16 -22.42 23.15
C GLU A 313 0.73 -21.89 23.29
N THR A 314 0.54 -20.85 24.11
CA THR A 314 -0.78 -20.22 24.33
C THR A 314 -1.32 -19.60 23.05
N ALA A 315 -0.48 -18.94 22.25
CA ALA A 315 -0.90 -18.35 20.98
C ALA A 315 -1.34 -19.39 19.93
N GLY A 316 -0.95 -20.65 20.12
CA GLY A 316 -1.44 -21.79 19.35
C GLY A 316 -0.62 -22.09 18.09
N GLY A 317 -0.53 -23.37 17.73
CA GLY A 317 0.06 -23.82 16.46
C GLY A 317 1.52 -24.29 16.52
N ILE A 318 2.20 -24.13 17.66
CA ILE A 318 3.57 -24.57 17.91
C ILE A 318 3.63 -25.20 19.31
N THR A 319 4.22 -26.39 19.42
CA THR A 319 4.41 -27.07 20.71
C THR A 319 5.88 -26.96 21.14
N PRO A 320 6.18 -26.27 22.25
CA PRO A 320 7.52 -26.25 22.83
C PRO A 320 8.01 -27.65 23.23
N PRO A 321 9.33 -27.85 23.35
CA PRO A 321 9.87 -29.08 23.95
C PRO A 321 9.36 -29.22 25.38
N LYS A 322 9.17 -30.46 25.84
CA LYS A 322 8.82 -30.69 27.25
C LYS A 322 9.92 -30.10 28.13
N HIS A 323 9.52 -29.35 29.15
CA HIS A 323 10.47 -28.66 30.02
C HIS A 323 9.96 -28.50 31.45
N PHE A 324 10.90 -28.40 32.38
CA PHE A 324 10.65 -28.10 33.78
C PHE A 324 11.55 -26.95 34.22
N PHE A 325 10.95 -25.87 34.74
CA PHE A 325 11.70 -24.80 35.39
C PHE A 325 11.87 -25.11 36.88
N LEU A 326 13.12 -25.17 37.33
CA LEU A 326 13.50 -25.41 38.71
C LEU A 326 14.12 -24.13 39.25
N ARG A 327 13.48 -23.51 40.25
CA ARG A 327 14.07 -22.38 40.98
C ARG A 327 15.32 -22.84 41.72
N SER A 328 16.26 -21.92 41.94
CA SER A 328 17.47 -22.21 42.70
C SER A 328 17.14 -22.89 44.05
N GLY A 329 17.74 -24.04 44.30
CA GLY A 329 17.50 -24.87 45.49
C GLY A 329 16.37 -25.91 45.38
N GLN A 330 15.63 -25.98 44.27
CA GLN A 330 14.68 -27.07 44.02
C GLN A 330 15.37 -28.33 43.49
N ALA A 331 15.00 -29.49 44.04
CA ALA A 331 15.56 -30.78 43.62
C ALA A 331 14.87 -31.33 42.37
N VAL A 332 15.65 -32.00 41.51
CA VAL A 332 15.13 -32.82 40.40
C VAL A 332 14.51 -34.09 40.97
N THR A 333 13.38 -34.53 40.41
CA THR A 333 12.75 -35.80 40.77
C THR A 333 12.83 -36.81 39.63
N GLN A 334 12.79 -38.10 39.94
CA GLN A 334 12.75 -39.16 38.92
C GLN A 334 11.53 -39.00 38.00
N ALA A 335 10.38 -38.61 38.54
CA ALA A 335 9.16 -38.38 37.76
C ALA A 335 9.36 -37.32 36.67
N MET A 336 10.08 -36.22 36.96
CA MET A 336 10.42 -35.20 35.96
C MET A 336 11.28 -35.78 34.84
N LEU A 337 12.27 -36.62 35.15
CA LEU A 337 13.11 -37.27 34.14
C LEU A 337 12.33 -38.30 33.31
N ASP A 338 11.41 -39.03 33.93
CA ASP A 338 10.60 -40.03 33.23
C ASP A 338 9.65 -39.38 32.22
N GLU A 339 9.15 -38.17 32.52
CA GLU A 339 8.30 -37.41 31.61
C GLU A 339 9.03 -36.83 30.38
N LEU A 340 10.35 -36.62 30.48
CA LEU A 340 11.18 -36.14 29.37
C LEU A 340 11.53 -37.29 28.40
N PRO A 341 11.19 -37.18 27.11
CA PRO A 341 11.45 -38.26 26.15
C PRO A 341 12.94 -38.34 25.77
N GLY A 342 13.34 -39.52 25.26
CA GLY A 342 14.71 -39.79 24.85
C GLY A 342 15.66 -40.19 25.99
N HIS A 343 16.93 -40.39 25.65
CA HIS A 343 17.98 -40.83 26.58
C HIS A 343 18.88 -39.70 27.09
N ARG A 344 18.66 -38.47 26.61
CA ARG A 344 19.42 -37.27 26.97
C ARG A 344 18.48 -36.15 27.38
N VAL A 345 18.97 -35.25 28.22
CA VAL A 345 18.27 -34.01 28.61
C VAL A 345 19.20 -32.83 28.43
N VAL A 346 18.61 -31.66 28.18
CA VAL A 346 19.33 -30.39 28.07
C VAL A 346 19.12 -29.60 29.34
N ILE A 347 20.19 -29.15 29.97
CA ILE A 347 20.14 -28.27 31.14
C ILE A 347 20.57 -26.88 30.69
N LYS A 348 19.73 -25.88 30.95
CA LYS A 348 20.00 -24.48 30.62
C LYS A 348 19.88 -23.60 31.85
N ILE A 349 20.80 -22.65 32.02
CA ILE A 349 20.72 -21.68 33.12
C ILE A 349 19.63 -20.66 32.83
N VAL A 350 18.84 -20.35 33.86
CA VAL A 350 17.87 -19.26 33.85
C VAL A 350 18.44 -18.11 34.65
N SER A 351 18.77 -17.04 33.94
CA SER A 351 19.45 -15.88 34.50
C SER A 351 19.03 -14.60 33.76
N PRO A 352 18.80 -13.48 34.49
CA PRO A 352 18.56 -12.18 33.87
C PRO A 352 19.84 -11.56 33.29
N THR A 353 21.02 -12.06 33.67
CA THR A 353 22.34 -11.55 33.25
C THR A 353 22.98 -12.36 32.12
N VAL A 354 22.51 -13.58 31.85
CA VAL A 354 23.04 -14.46 30.79
C VAL A 354 22.03 -14.55 29.65
N VAL A 355 22.25 -13.74 28.61
CA VAL A 355 21.36 -13.65 27.44
C VAL A 355 21.75 -14.66 26.35
N HIS A 356 23.02 -14.69 25.95
CA HIS A 356 23.55 -15.64 24.96
C HIS A 356 24.08 -16.91 25.63
N LYS A 357 23.19 -17.84 25.95
CA LYS A 357 23.48 -18.99 26.83
C LYS A 357 24.50 -19.96 26.24
N SER A 358 24.43 -20.23 24.94
CA SER A 358 25.38 -21.13 24.27
C SER A 358 26.81 -20.56 24.32
N ASP A 359 26.97 -19.27 24.01
CA ASP A 359 28.26 -18.59 24.03
C ASP A 359 28.84 -18.47 25.46
N ALA A 360 27.95 -18.27 26.44
CA ALA A 360 28.31 -18.25 27.86
C ALA A 360 28.56 -19.65 28.46
N GLN A 361 28.53 -20.72 27.65
CA GLN A 361 28.63 -22.12 28.10
C GLN A 361 27.63 -22.46 29.22
N ALA A 362 26.42 -21.89 29.11
CA ALA A 362 25.33 -21.99 30.07
C ALA A 362 24.24 -23.00 29.63
N VAL A 363 24.56 -23.84 28.63
CA VAL A 363 23.76 -24.94 28.11
C VAL A 363 24.62 -26.20 28.07
N ILE A 364 24.13 -27.30 28.64
CA ILE A 364 24.81 -28.60 28.61
C ILE A 364 23.83 -29.71 28.24
N PHE A 365 24.34 -30.76 27.59
CA PHE A 365 23.57 -31.93 27.21
C PHE A 365 24.08 -33.15 27.98
N VAL A 366 23.23 -33.78 28.77
CA VAL A 366 23.63 -34.86 29.69
C VAL A 366 22.79 -36.11 29.47
N ALA A 367 23.29 -37.26 29.91
CA ALA A 367 22.50 -38.48 29.94
C ALA A 367 21.34 -38.33 30.94
N LYS A 368 20.18 -38.88 30.58
CA LYS A 368 18.97 -38.82 31.40
C LYS A 368 19.05 -39.81 32.56
N ASP A 369 19.76 -39.43 33.61
CA ASP A 369 20.09 -40.28 34.76
C ASP A 369 20.06 -39.48 36.08
N MET A 370 19.45 -40.05 37.14
CA MET A 370 19.29 -39.37 38.43
C MET A 370 20.59 -39.20 39.22
N GLY A 371 21.66 -39.94 38.89
CA GLY A 371 23.00 -39.71 39.44
C GLY A 371 23.76 -38.60 38.73
N ILE A 372 23.44 -38.32 37.47
CA ILE A 372 24.16 -37.35 36.62
C ILE A 372 23.48 -35.98 36.63
N VAL A 373 22.16 -35.92 36.38
CA VAL A 373 21.45 -34.65 36.13
C VAL A 373 21.55 -33.66 37.30
N PRO A 374 21.31 -34.04 38.58
CA PRO A 374 21.44 -33.11 39.69
C PRO A 374 22.87 -32.60 39.87
N HIS A 375 23.86 -33.50 39.69
CA HIS A 375 25.27 -33.16 39.82
C HIS A 375 25.71 -32.12 38.77
N GLU A 376 25.29 -32.31 37.52
CA GLU A 376 25.61 -31.39 36.42
C GLU A 376 24.90 -30.05 36.56
N ILE A 377 23.68 -30.03 37.13
CA ILE A 377 22.99 -28.79 37.51
C ILE A 377 23.82 -27.99 38.52
N ASP A 378 24.25 -28.64 39.60
CA ASP A 378 25.04 -27.97 40.65
C ASP A 378 26.36 -27.41 40.10
N GLN A 379 27.08 -28.21 39.29
CA GLN A 379 28.30 -27.74 38.64
C GLN A 379 28.07 -26.54 37.72
N LEU A 380 26.99 -26.56 36.93
CA LEU A 380 26.67 -25.49 36.00
C LEU A 380 26.31 -24.19 36.75
N ILE A 381 25.53 -24.28 37.82
CA ILE A 381 25.18 -23.14 38.67
C ILE A 381 26.45 -22.53 39.29
N VAL A 382 27.31 -23.34 39.90
CA VAL A 382 28.56 -22.88 40.51
C VAL A 382 29.47 -22.21 39.48
N ARG A 383 29.58 -22.79 38.28
CA ARG A 383 30.38 -22.20 37.19
C ARG A 383 29.84 -20.84 36.76
N GLN A 384 28.54 -20.69 36.57
CA GLN A 384 27.97 -19.41 36.14
C GLN A 384 28.06 -18.35 37.25
N GLN A 385 27.84 -18.73 38.51
CA GLN A 385 28.00 -17.83 39.65
C GLN A 385 29.45 -17.36 39.83
N SER A 386 30.44 -18.21 39.59
CA SER A 386 31.86 -17.82 39.64
C SER A 386 32.26 -16.86 38.51
N LEU A 387 31.54 -16.89 37.38
CA LEU A 387 31.63 -15.90 36.30
C LEU A 387 30.82 -14.62 36.58
N GLY A 388 30.22 -14.50 37.77
CA GLY A 388 29.45 -13.33 38.21
C GLY A 388 28.00 -13.29 37.73
N ALA A 389 27.48 -14.38 37.16
CA ALA A 389 26.09 -14.45 36.73
C ALA A 389 25.13 -14.61 37.93
N ARG A 390 24.02 -13.88 37.90
CA ARG A 390 22.90 -14.13 38.82
C ARG A 390 22.08 -15.30 38.31
N VAL A 391 22.02 -16.41 39.04
CA VAL A 391 21.26 -17.60 38.63
C VAL A 391 19.99 -17.72 39.45
N ASP A 392 18.83 -17.54 38.80
CA ASP A 392 17.52 -17.65 39.46
C ASP A 392 16.98 -19.10 39.41
N GLY A 393 17.54 -19.94 38.54
CA GLY A 393 17.23 -21.37 38.45
C GLY A 393 17.83 -22.07 37.23
N VAL A 394 17.34 -23.26 36.93
CA VAL A 394 17.67 -24.03 35.73
C VAL A 394 16.42 -24.49 35.01
N LEU A 395 16.54 -24.63 33.70
CA LEU A 395 15.52 -25.20 32.83
C LEU A 395 16.01 -26.57 32.36
N LEU A 396 15.26 -27.61 32.72
CA LEU A 396 15.49 -28.97 32.26
C LEU A 396 14.58 -29.23 31.06
N VAL A 397 15.15 -29.51 29.88
CA VAL A 397 14.44 -29.53 28.60
C VAL A 397 14.67 -30.87 27.88
N GLU A 398 13.66 -31.34 27.16
CA GLU A 398 13.76 -32.44 26.19
C GLU A 398 14.91 -32.18 25.22
N CYS A 399 15.76 -33.20 25.00
CA CYS A 399 16.76 -33.16 23.93
C CYS A 399 16.07 -33.48 22.60
N VAL A 400 15.73 -32.45 21.84
CA VAL A 400 15.04 -32.59 20.55
C VAL A 400 16.03 -33.10 19.49
N GLU A 401 15.87 -34.34 19.06
CA GLU A 401 16.56 -34.89 17.89
C GLU A 401 15.89 -34.33 16.62
N HIS A 402 16.66 -33.64 15.78
CA HIS A 402 16.18 -33.04 14.52
C HIS A 402 16.93 -33.58 13.31
N ASP A 403 16.25 -33.54 12.15
CA ASP A 403 16.70 -34.18 10.91
C ASP A 403 17.86 -33.38 10.27
N GLY A 404 19.11 -33.69 10.66
CA GLY A 404 20.34 -33.23 9.99
C GLY A 404 20.85 -31.84 10.42
N ALA A 405 22.09 -31.79 10.93
CA ALA A 405 22.86 -30.56 11.13
C ALA A 405 23.44 -30.09 9.78
N HIS A 406 22.57 -29.71 8.85
CA HIS A 406 22.94 -29.14 7.56
C HIS A 406 22.75 -27.62 7.59
N PHE A 407 23.58 -26.90 6.84
CA PHE A 407 23.49 -25.46 6.73
C PHE A 407 22.08 -25.01 6.33
N GLY A 408 21.48 -24.10 7.12
CA GLY A 408 20.13 -23.59 6.87
C GLY A 408 18.99 -24.55 7.22
N SER A 409 19.22 -25.51 8.11
CA SER A 409 18.19 -26.44 8.60
C SER A 409 17.35 -25.89 9.76
N GLU A 410 17.52 -24.61 10.12
CA GLU A 410 16.86 -23.96 11.24
C GLU A 410 16.13 -22.69 10.77
N LEU A 411 15.07 -22.30 11.48
CA LEU A 411 14.29 -21.10 11.18
C LEU A 411 14.33 -20.13 12.36
N PHE A 412 14.49 -18.84 12.09
CA PHE A 412 14.28 -17.76 13.03
C PHE A 412 12.91 -17.12 12.75
N VAL A 413 12.14 -16.84 13.81
CA VAL A 413 10.96 -15.97 13.75
C VAL A 413 10.95 -15.05 14.96
N GLY A 414 10.74 -13.76 14.73
CA GLY A 414 10.71 -12.78 15.81
C GLY A 414 9.77 -11.62 15.51
N ILE A 415 9.28 -11.00 16.58
CA ILE A 415 8.50 -9.77 16.57
C ILE A 415 9.20 -8.71 17.41
N ARG A 416 9.10 -7.45 16.98
CA ARG A 416 9.68 -6.31 17.72
C ARG A 416 8.85 -5.05 17.54
N ALA A 417 8.84 -4.21 18.55
CA ALA A 417 8.24 -2.88 18.50
C ALA A 417 9.22 -1.86 17.90
N SER A 418 8.99 -1.48 16.64
CA SER A 418 9.65 -0.35 16.01
C SER A 418 9.03 0.96 16.49
N ARG A 419 9.86 1.95 16.85
CA ARG A 419 9.38 3.28 17.24
C ARG A 419 8.60 3.97 16.13
N ALA A 420 9.08 3.90 14.89
CA ALA A 420 8.44 4.55 13.75
C ALA A 420 7.27 3.74 13.18
N PHE A 421 7.41 2.41 13.13
CA PHE A 421 6.53 1.54 12.36
C PHE A 421 5.63 0.63 13.21
N GLY A 422 5.73 0.70 14.55
CA GLY A 422 4.98 -0.17 15.44
C GLY A 422 5.47 -1.63 15.40
N PRO A 423 4.59 -2.62 15.64
CA PRO A 423 4.98 -4.02 15.66
C PRO A 423 5.41 -4.52 14.27
N VAL A 424 6.57 -5.15 14.23
CA VAL A 424 7.18 -5.73 13.02
C VAL A 424 7.40 -7.21 13.26
N ILE A 425 7.02 -8.05 12.30
CA ILE A 425 7.40 -9.48 12.24
C ILE A 425 8.60 -9.65 11.31
N ALA A 426 9.49 -10.58 11.65
CA ALA A 426 10.61 -11.00 10.83
C ALA A 426 10.77 -12.53 10.84
N ALA A 427 11.13 -13.12 9.71
CA ALA A 427 11.42 -14.56 9.59
C ALA A 427 12.53 -14.84 8.58
N GLY A 428 13.41 -15.78 8.86
CA GLY A 428 14.59 -16.11 8.04
C GLY A 428 15.27 -17.39 8.50
N LEU A 429 16.45 -17.70 7.95
CA LEU A 429 17.26 -18.83 8.45
C LEU A 429 17.66 -18.59 9.91
N GLY A 430 17.54 -19.62 10.74
CA GLY A 430 17.88 -19.64 12.17
C GLY A 430 19.22 -20.31 12.47
N GLY A 431 19.64 -20.24 13.73
CA GLY A 431 20.87 -20.86 14.23
C GLY A 431 22.07 -19.94 14.31
N VAL A 432 23.23 -20.51 14.65
CA VAL A 432 24.52 -19.79 14.68
C VAL A 432 24.96 -19.28 13.30
N ASP A 433 24.50 -19.94 12.24
CA ASP A 433 24.79 -19.56 10.86
C ASP A 433 24.05 -18.28 10.42
N THR A 434 22.99 -17.89 11.14
CA THR A 434 22.15 -16.71 10.82
C THR A 434 22.93 -15.41 10.85
N GLU A 435 23.77 -15.19 11.87
CA GLU A 435 24.55 -13.96 11.98
C GLU A 435 25.56 -13.83 10.84
N TYR A 436 26.21 -14.94 10.50
CA TYR A 436 27.13 -15.00 9.37
C TYR A 436 26.40 -14.73 8.04
N LEU A 437 25.25 -15.37 7.81
CA LEU A 437 24.45 -15.16 6.61
C LEU A 437 23.88 -13.74 6.51
N ALA A 438 23.37 -13.18 7.60
CA ALA A 438 22.86 -11.82 7.65
C ALA A 438 23.98 -10.80 7.37
N ALA A 439 25.22 -11.07 7.79
CA ALA A 439 26.37 -10.22 7.51
C ALA A 439 26.89 -10.33 6.06
N LYS A 440 26.67 -11.47 5.38
CA LYS A 440 27.19 -11.73 4.02
C LYS A 440 26.15 -11.54 2.91
N LEU A 441 24.86 -11.72 3.20
CA LEU A 441 23.78 -11.56 2.24
C LEU A 441 23.23 -10.13 2.24
N ARG A 442 22.71 -9.69 1.09
CA ARG A 442 22.04 -8.38 1.01
C ARG A 442 20.73 -8.42 1.81
N PRO A 443 20.33 -7.31 2.44
CA PRO A 443 19.05 -7.22 3.14
C PRO A 443 17.86 -7.60 2.24
N GLY A 444 16.87 -8.29 2.80
CA GLY A 444 15.65 -8.74 2.10
C GLY A 444 15.76 -10.09 1.37
N ILE A 445 16.97 -10.64 1.17
CA ILE A 445 17.16 -11.97 0.55
C ILE A 445 17.09 -13.09 1.61
N ALA A 446 17.65 -12.83 2.79
CA ALA A 446 17.77 -13.80 3.87
C ALA A 446 16.60 -13.79 4.86
N VAL A 447 15.94 -12.63 5.01
CA VAL A 447 14.92 -12.38 6.05
C VAL A 447 13.76 -11.60 5.46
N ALA A 448 12.55 -12.14 5.59
CA ALA A 448 11.31 -11.43 5.31
C ALA A 448 10.93 -10.55 6.52
N LYS A 449 10.49 -9.31 6.27
CA LYS A 449 10.05 -8.36 7.30
C LYS A 449 8.73 -7.71 6.88
N ALA A 450 7.79 -7.53 7.80
CA ALA A 450 6.52 -6.85 7.53
C ALA A 450 5.95 -6.17 8.77
N LEU A 451 5.02 -5.22 8.58
CA LEU A 451 4.27 -4.60 9.67
C LEU A 451 3.17 -5.54 10.12
N ALA A 452 3.18 -5.95 11.39
CA ALA A 452 2.22 -6.94 11.89
C ALA A 452 0.76 -6.41 11.83
N THR A 453 0.59 -5.10 11.96
CA THR A 453 -0.69 -4.39 11.89
C THR A 453 -1.23 -4.22 10.47
N GLN A 454 -0.47 -4.57 9.43
CA GLN A 454 -0.88 -4.37 8.04
C GLN A 454 -0.68 -5.61 7.16
N THR A 455 -0.36 -6.76 7.74
CA THR A 455 -0.02 -7.98 7.01
C THR A 455 -0.70 -9.17 7.66
N THR A 456 -1.38 -9.97 6.84
CA THR A 456 -1.97 -11.27 7.22
C THR A 456 -0.92 -12.37 7.24
N ALA A 457 -1.19 -13.49 7.92
CA ALA A 457 -0.25 -14.61 7.96
C ALA A 457 0.00 -15.18 6.56
N ARG A 458 -1.03 -15.21 5.71
CA ARG A 458 -0.92 -15.67 4.32
C ARG A 458 -0.05 -14.75 3.47
N GLU A 459 -0.22 -13.45 3.58
CA GLU A 459 0.63 -12.49 2.85
C GLU A 459 2.07 -12.56 3.32
N PHE A 460 2.29 -12.71 4.63
CA PHE A 460 3.64 -12.87 5.15
C PHE A 460 4.29 -14.16 4.68
N LEU A 461 3.52 -15.26 4.55
CA LEU A 461 4.02 -16.49 3.94
C LEU A 461 4.40 -16.30 2.46
N GLU A 462 3.59 -15.60 1.68
CA GLU A 462 3.94 -15.31 0.27
C GLU A 462 5.18 -14.41 0.16
N LEU A 463 5.36 -13.46 1.08
CA LEU A 463 6.61 -12.69 1.19
C LEU A 463 7.79 -13.60 1.58
N PHE A 464 7.60 -14.50 2.55
CA PHE A 464 8.64 -15.43 2.98
C PHE A 464 9.06 -16.40 1.86
N LYS A 465 8.13 -16.79 0.99
CA LYS A 465 8.39 -17.64 -0.19
C LYS A 465 9.40 -17.07 -1.18
N THR A 466 9.62 -15.76 -1.18
CA THR A 466 10.61 -15.10 -2.04
C THR A 466 12.03 -15.12 -1.47
N THR A 467 12.21 -15.65 -0.25
CA THR A 467 13.52 -15.69 0.43
C THR A 467 14.25 -17.00 0.14
N ALA A 468 15.59 -16.96 0.21
CA ALA A 468 16.42 -18.17 0.13
C ALA A 468 16.12 -19.15 1.28
N ALA A 469 15.69 -18.63 2.44
CA ALA A 469 15.29 -19.45 3.58
C ALA A 469 14.13 -20.39 3.23
N TYR A 470 13.10 -19.89 2.55
CA TYR A 470 11.99 -20.73 2.11
C TYR A 470 12.43 -21.77 1.07
N GLU A 471 13.28 -21.41 0.11
CA GLU A 471 13.75 -22.37 -0.90
C GLU A 471 14.50 -23.56 -0.27
N ILE A 472 15.31 -23.32 0.76
CA ILE A 472 16.00 -24.36 1.52
C ILE A 472 15.00 -25.22 2.30
N LEU A 473 14.15 -24.59 3.13
CA LEU A 473 13.20 -25.30 4.00
C LEU A 473 12.11 -26.06 3.23
N ALA A 474 11.76 -25.59 2.03
CA ALA A 474 10.81 -26.23 1.12
C ALA A 474 11.43 -27.36 0.28
N GLY A 475 12.74 -27.58 0.37
CA GLY A 475 13.47 -28.61 -0.39
C GLY A 475 13.61 -28.30 -1.88
N ARG A 476 13.63 -27.01 -2.26
CA ARG A 476 13.83 -26.57 -3.66
C ARG A 476 15.29 -26.50 -4.06
N VAL A 477 16.19 -26.44 -3.07
CA VAL A 477 17.64 -26.46 -3.27
C VAL A 477 18.15 -27.90 -3.30
N ARG A 478 19.02 -28.22 -4.26
CA ARG A 478 19.62 -29.56 -4.39
C ARG A 478 20.24 -30.01 -3.06
N GLY A 479 19.96 -31.25 -2.65
CA GLY A 479 20.51 -31.85 -1.43
C GLY A 479 19.75 -31.51 -0.14
N HIS A 480 18.72 -30.68 -0.19
CA HIS A 480 17.91 -30.32 0.98
C HIS A 480 16.54 -31.01 0.90
N PRO A 481 16.18 -31.88 1.86
CA PRO A 481 14.81 -32.41 1.94
C PRO A 481 13.85 -31.29 2.37
N ARG A 482 12.56 -31.46 2.06
CA ARG A 482 11.54 -30.57 2.62
C ARG A 482 11.48 -30.76 4.13
N MET A 483 11.62 -29.68 4.89
CA MET A 483 11.70 -29.69 6.36
C MET A 483 10.43 -29.23 7.05
N VAL A 484 9.59 -28.44 6.37
CA VAL A 484 8.36 -27.88 6.95
C VAL A 484 7.24 -27.76 5.91
N SER A 485 5.99 -27.91 6.35
CA SER A 485 4.82 -27.67 5.50
C SER A 485 4.42 -26.19 5.53
N ASP A 486 3.84 -25.69 4.43
CA ASP A 486 3.32 -24.32 4.36
C ASP A 486 2.27 -24.07 5.47
N GLY A 487 1.50 -25.09 5.87
CA GLY A 487 0.51 -25.00 6.94
C GLY A 487 1.13 -24.82 8.34
N GLN A 488 2.31 -25.39 8.62
CA GLN A 488 3.04 -25.14 9.87
C GLN A 488 3.58 -23.70 9.91
N LEU A 489 4.17 -23.24 8.81
CA LEU A 489 4.65 -21.85 8.68
C LEU A 489 3.51 -20.85 8.86
N LEU A 490 2.36 -21.09 8.22
CA LEU A 490 1.19 -20.22 8.32
C LEU A 490 0.68 -20.10 9.76
N ARG A 491 0.59 -21.21 10.50
CA ARG A 491 0.21 -21.18 11.93
C ARG A 491 1.23 -20.43 12.78
N CYS A 492 2.51 -20.66 12.56
CA CYS A 492 3.57 -19.92 13.26
C CYS A 492 3.46 -18.42 13.02
N PHE A 493 3.31 -18.00 11.76
CA PHE A 493 3.17 -16.58 11.42
C PHE A 493 1.90 -15.97 11.99
N ALA A 494 0.77 -16.69 11.96
CA ALA A 494 -0.48 -16.23 12.59
C ALA A 494 -0.30 -15.99 14.10
N ALA A 495 0.31 -16.95 14.82
CA ALA A 495 0.58 -16.81 16.25
C ALA A 495 1.44 -15.58 16.57
N PHE A 496 2.56 -15.39 15.85
CA PHE A 496 3.44 -14.25 16.05
C PHE A 496 2.76 -12.92 15.69
N LEU A 497 1.96 -12.88 14.63
CA LEU A 497 1.19 -11.70 14.24
C LEU A 497 0.14 -11.34 15.30
N GLY A 498 -0.62 -12.32 15.80
CA GLY A 498 -1.61 -12.13 16.86
C GLY A 498 -0.98 -11.60 18.15
N ILE A 499 0.15 -12.19 18.58
CA ILE A 499 0.92 -11.68 19.73
C ILE A 499 1.37 -10.23 19.46
N ALA A 500 1.94 -9.96 18.28
CA ALA A 500 2.49 -8.65 17.97
C ALA A 500 1.42 -7.55 17.92
N ARG A 501 0.26 -7.81 17.32
CA ARG A 501 -0.87 -6.86 17.26
C ARG A 501 -1.40 -6.55 18.66
N ARG A 502 -1.53 -7.56 19.53
CA ARG A 502 -2.13 -7.40 20.87
C ARG A 502 -1.16 -6.86 21.93
N PHE A 503 0.10 -7.29 21.90
CA PHE A 503 1.07 -7.04 22.97
C PHE A 503 2.27 -6.19 22.57
N CYS A 504 2.60 -6.11 21.27
CA CYS A 504 3.72 -5.29 20.75
C CYS A 504 3.26 -3.94 20.16
N GLY A 505 2.31 -3.29 20.81
CA GLY A 505 1.71 -2.05 20.33
C GLY A 505 1.75 -0.90 21.34
N ILE A 506 1.35 0.27 20.86
CA ILE A 506 1.05 1.41 21.71
C ILE A 506 -0.26 1.13 22.43
N GLY A 507 -0.29 1.14 23.75
CA GLY A 507 -1.52 0.89 24.49
C GLY A 507 -1.72 1.81 25.68
N GLU A 508 -2.96 1.89 26.14
CA GLU A 508 -3.36 2.74 27.25
C GLU A 508 -2.72 2.28 28.57
N GLY A 509 -2.36 3.23 29.42
CA GLY A 509 -2.17 2.97 30.85
C GLY A 509 -0.78 2.52 31.35
N GLY A 510 0.32 2.82 30.66
CA GLY A 510 1.68 2.75 31.26
C GLY A 510 2.21 1.36 31.67
N ALA A 511 1.47 0.28 31.39
CA ALA A 511 1.92 -1.10 31.60
C ALA A 511 3.12 -1.45 30.70
N ARG A 512 4.07 -2.24 31.21
CA ARG A 512 5.20 -2.75 30.41
C ARG A 512 4.66 -3.65 29.29
N ARG A 513 5.04 -3.34 28.05
CA ARG A 513 4.63 -4.05 26.84
C ARG A 513 5.74 -4.97 26.35
N LEU A 514 5.36 -5.96 25.57
CA LEU A 514 6.31 -6.81 24.87
C LEU A 514 6.96 -5.97 23.75
N VAL A 515 8.23 -5.63 23.89
CA VAL A 515 8.97 -4.86 22.88
C VAL A 515 9.72 -5.76 21.91
N GLU A 516 9.91 -7.03 22.27
CA GLU A 516 10.61 -8.03 21.48
C GLU A 516 10.20 -9.43 21.95
N LEU A 517 9.96 -10.34 21.02
CA LEU A 517 9.83 -11.78 21.25
C LEU A 517 10.43 -12.51 20.06
N GLU A 518 11.33 -13.42 20.33
CA GLU A 518 12.14 -14.11 19.33
C GLU A 518 12.24 -15.59 19.67
N VAL A 519 12.16 -16.43 18.63
CA VAL A 519 12.57 -17.83 18.69
C VAL A 519 13.72 -18.03 17.71
N ASN A 520 14.86 -18.46 18.25
CA ASN A 520 16.05 -18.73 17.47
C ASN A 520 16.93 -19.83 18.10
N PRO A 521 16.92 -21.07 17.59
CA PRO A 521 16.22 -21.54 16.38
C PRO A 521 14.87 -22.23 16.65
N PHE A 522 14.01 -22.24 15.64
CA PHE A 522 13.07 -23.32 15.38
C PHE A 522 13.80 -24.47 14.69
N ALA A 523 13.78 -25.64 15.31
CA ALA A 523 14.21 -26.89 14.69
C ALA A 523 13.02 -27.67 14.11
N PHE A 524 13.32 -28.62 13.23
CA PHE A 524 12.31 -29.44 12.56
C PHE A 524 12.47 -30.91 12.93
N ARG A 525 11.39 -31.50 13.44
CA ARG A 525 11.29 -32.93 13.74
C ARG A 525 10.08 -33.48 13.01
N ARG A 526 10.28 -34.36 12.01
CA ARG A 526 9.18 -34.95 11.22
C ARG A 526 8.21 -33.88 10.70
N MET A 527 8.73 -32.85 10.04
CA MET A 527 7.94 -31.73 9.48
C MET A 527 7.22 -30.85 10.51
N THR A 528 7.50 -31.00 11.80
CA THR A 528 6.93 -30.18 12.89
C THR A 528 7.97 -29.22 13.41
N MET A 529 7.55 -27.97 13.65
CA MET A 529 8.40 -26.91 14.19
C MET A 529 8.47 -27.01 15.71
N VAL A 530 9.68 -26.99 16.26
CA VAL A 530 9.93 -27.03 17.71
C VAL A 530 10.86 -25.86 18.07
N PRO A 531 10.43 -24.92 18.94
CA PRO A 531 11.29 -23.83 19.38
C PRO A 531 12.37 -24.38 20.32
N LEU A 532 13.64 -24.26 19.95
CA LEU A 532 14.76 -24.71 20.79
C LEU A 532 15.26 -23.62 21.73
N ASP A 533 14.97 -22.36 21.46
CA ASP A 533 15.25 -21.23 22.36
C ASP A 533 14.19 -20.15 22.18
N GLY A 534 13.94 -19.38 23.24
CA GLY A 534 12.93 -18.34 23.28
C GLY A 534 13.38 -17.15 24.12
N ARG A 535 13.35 -15.96 23.52
CA ARG A 535 13.75 -14.71 24.16
C ARG A 535 12.62 -13.71 24.09
N GLY A 536 12.30 -13.06 25.21
CA GLY A 536 11.34 -11.97 25.25
C GLY A 536 11.84 -10.78 26.07
N ARG A 537 11.47 -9.57 25.67
CA ARG A 537 11.84 -8.34 26.36
C ARG A 537 10.63 -7.45 26.57
N LEU A 538 10.57 -6.87 27.77
CA LEU A 538 9.56 -5.92 28.18
C LEU A 538 10.12 -4.49 28.16
N GLY A 539 9.28 -3.53 27.79
CA GLY A 539 9.65 -2.13 27.77
C GLY A 539 8.44 -1.20 27.70
N SER A 540 8.71 0.10 27.65
CA SER A 540 7.70 1.12 27.40
C SER A 540 7.70 1.48 25.92
N ILE A 541 6.51 1.48 25.31
CA ILE A 541 6.30 2.03 23.97
C ILE A 541 5.64 3.40 24.18
N ALA A 542 6.16 4.45 23.55
CA ALA A 542 5.61 5.79 23.68
C ALA A 542 4.14 5.81 23.23
N ALA A 543 3.28 6.45 24.03
CA ALA A 543 1.89 6.70 23.65
C ALA A 543 1.82 7.53 22.37
N PRO A 544 0.76 7.40 21.54
CA PRO A 544 0.64 8.23 20.35
C PRO A 544 0.47 9.68 20.82
N GLY A 545 1.11 10.62 20.12
CA GLY A 545 0.88 12.04 20.39
C GLY A 545 -0.59 12.43 20.11
N VAL A 546 -1.02 13.58 20.65
CA VAL A 546 -2.33 14.15 20.31
C VAL A 546 -2.40 14.33 18.78
N PRO A 547 -3.47 13.85 18.11
CA PRO A 547 -3.61 13.98 16.66
C PRO A 547 -3.48 15.44 16.21
N ARG A 548 -2.73 15.67 15.13
CA ARG A 548 -2.55 17.00 14.55
C ARG A 548 -3.80 17.41 13.75
N PRO A 549 -4.14 18.71 13.69
CA PRO A 549 -5.26 19.19 12.88
C PRO A 549 -4.87 19.23 11.38
N VAL A 550 -4.78 18.06 10.74
CA VAL A 550 -4.32 17.89 9.34
C VAL A 550 -5.16 18.70 8.34
N GLU A 551 -6.42 19.01 8.66
CA GLU A 551 -7.24 19.90 7.84
C GLU A 551 -6.65 21.31 7.68
N LYS A 552 -5.80 21.78 8.62
CA LYS A 552 -5.13 23.08 8.52
C LYS A 552 -3.94 23.08 7.56
N VAL A 553 -3.52 21.93 7.04
CA VAL A 553 -2.49 21.84 5.98
C VAL A 553 -2.97 22.52 4.69
N GLU A 554 -4.28 22.63 4.47
CA GLU A 554 -4.80 23.40 3.34
C GLU A 554 -4.39 24.88 3.41
N ALA A 555 -4.42 25.49 4.60
CA ALA A 555 -3.98 26.88 4.80
C ALA A 555 -2.46 27.05 4.62
N LEU A 556 -1.69 25.97 4.74
CA LEU A 556 -0.27 25.95 4.40
C LEU A 556 -0.12 25.93 2.87
N VAL A 557 -0.88 25.10 2.15
CA VAL A 557 -0.66 24.87 0.71
C VAL A 557 -1.34 25.93 -0.17
N GLU A 558 -2.52 26.42 0.21
CA GLU A 558 -3.32 27.40 -0.53
C GLU A 558 -3.80 28.52 0.42
N PRO A 559 -2.88 29.33 0.97
CA PRO A 559 -3.25 30.43 1.86
C PRO A 559 -4.00 31.53 1.11
N ARG A 560 -4.97 32.16 1.76
CA ARG A 560 -5.62 33.39 1.26
C ARG A 560 -4.94 34.65 1.81
N SER A 561 -4.24 34.54 2.93
CA SER A 561 -3.49 35.62 3.55
C SER A 561 -2.15 35.11 4.09
N ILE A 562 -1.09 35.89 3.88
CA ILE A 562 0.28 35.55 4.30
C ILE A 562 0.87 36.67 5.14
N ALA A 563 1.50 36.33 6.26
CA ALA A 563 2.34 37.24 7.04
C ALA A 563 3.78 36.72 7.09
N ILE A 564 4.77 37.62 7.03
CA ILE A 564 6.20 37.27 7.08
C ILE A 564 6.87 38.03 8.22
N VAL A 565 7.59 37.33 9.09
CA VAL A 565 8.50 37.97 10.06
C VAL A 565 9.96 37.74 9.67
N GLY A 566 10.79 38.77 9.84
CA GLY A 566 12.22 38.71 9.53
C GLY A 566 12.62 39.25 8.15
N ALA A 567 11.72 39.86 7.38
CA ALA A 567 12.09 40.59 6.16
C ALA A 567 12.69 41.97 6.51
N SER A 568 13.82 42.32 5.89
CA SER A 568 14.51 43.60 6.15
C SER A 568 14.19 44.64 5.08
N GLY A 569 13.85 45.87 5.50
CA GLY A 569 13.71 47.01 4.57
C GLY A 569 15.03 47.55 4.02
N LYS A 570 16.16 47.32 4.73
CA LYS A 570 17.46 47.94 4.43
C LYS A 570 18.38 47.08 3.56
N ARG A 571 18.47 45.78 3.86
CA ARG A 571 19.35 44.84 3.15
C ARG A 571 18.56 43.65 2.63
N GLU A 572 19.10 42.99 1.61
CA GLU A 572 18.58 41.69 1.21
C GLU A 572 18.96 40.63 2.27
N ASN A 573 17.95 39.93 2.77
CA ASN A 573 18.09 38.79 3.67
C ASN A 573 17.07 37.70 3.27
N PHE A 574 17.12 36.53 3.89
CA PHE A 574 16.22 35.43 3.52
C PHE A 574 14.74 35.81 3.58
N GLY A 575 14.31 36.56 4.59
CA GLY A 575 12.92 37.04 4.69
C GLY A 575 12.52 37.96 3.52
N ARG A 576 13.40 38.85 3.08
CA ARG A 576 13.15 39.71 1.90
C ARG A 576 13.17 38.93 0.58
N ILE A 577 14.04 37.94 0.45
CA ILE A 577 14.04 37.05 -0.73
C ILE A 577 12.72 36.27 -0.82
N ILE A 578 12.24 35.75 0.31
CA ILE A 578 10.94 35.08 0.38
C ILE A 578 9.81 36.03 -0.03
N LEU A 579 9.78 37.25 0.52
CA LEU A 579 8.79 38.26 0.16
C LEU A 579 8.74 38.49 -1.35
N ASN A 580 9.91 38.68 -1.98
CA ASN A 580 10.01 38.94 -3.41
C ASN A 580 9.61 37.71 -4.26
N ASN A 581 9.94 36.50 -3.82
CA ASN A 581 9.55 35.27 -4.51
C ASN A 581 8.03 35.05 -4.46
N ILE A 582 7.37 35.40 -3.35
CA ILE A 582 5.91 35.35 -3.22
C ILE A 582 5.25 36.36 -4.17
N LEU A 583 5.75 37.60 -4.22
CA LEU A 583 5.27 38.60 -5.17
C LEU A 583 5.46 38.15 -6.63
N ALA A 584 6.61 37.56 -6.96
CA ALA A 584 6.91 37.06 -8.30
C ALA A 584 6.01 35.89 -8.73
N CYS A 585 5.45 35.12 -7.78
CA CYS A 585 4.46 34.08 -8.06
C CYS A 585 3.04 34.63 -8.29
N GLY A 586 2.82 35.93 -8.04
CA GLY A 586 1.54 36.60 -8.26
C GLY A 586 0.58 36.55 -7.06
N PHE A 587 1.08 36.34 -5.84
CA PHE A 587 0.24 36.43 -4.64
C PHE A 587 -0.30 37.87 -4.47
N PRO A 588 -1.59 38.07 -4.13
CA PRO A 588 -2.17 39.40 -3.96
C PRO A 588 -1.49 40.21 -2.84
N ALA A 589 -0.90 41.35 -3.17
CA ALA A 589 -0.11 42.16 -2.24
C ALA A 589 -0.96 42.77 -1.10
N GLU A 590 -2.27 42.93 -1.31
CA GLU A 590 -3.25 43.40 -0.32
C GLU A 590 -3.50 42.39 0.81
N HIS A 591 -3.23 41.11 0.57
CA HIS A 591 -3.37 40.02 1.53
C HIS A 591 -2.00 39.50 2.04
N LEU A 592 -0.93 40.23 1.70
CA LEU A 592 0.44 39.96 2.11
C LEU A 592 0.90 41.01 3.11
N TYR A 593 1.47 40.57 4.23
CA TYR A 593 1.88 41.46 5.33
C TYR A 593 3.30 41.15 5.78
N VAL A 594 4.03 42.17 6.19
CA VAL A 594 5.34 42.02 6.85
C VAL A 594 5.23 42.45 8.32
N LEU A 595 5.58 41.55 9.24
CA LEU A 595 5.66 41.88 10.66
C LEU A 595 6.97 42.62 10.92
N HIS A 596 6.86 43.93 11.17
CA HIS A 596 8.01 44.81 11.37
C HIS A 596 7.66 45.94 12.35
N ALA A 597 8.59 46.27 13.25
CA ALA A 597 8.32 47.22 14.35
C ALA A 597 8.27 48.68 13.91
N GLU A 598 9.14 49.09 12.97
CA GLU A 598 9.35 50.50 12.60
C GLU A 598 8.83 50.87 11.20
N GLU A 599 9.22 50.11 10.17
CA GLU A 599 8.82 50.34 8.78
C GLU A 599 7.31 50.21 8.59
N THR A 600 6.74 51.03 7.70
CA THR A 600 5.32 50.97 7.31
C THR A 600 5.09 50.18 6.03
N ARG A 601 6.11 50.05 5.16
CA ARG A 601 6.08 49.26 3.92
C ARG A 601 7.47 48.72 3.57
N ILE A 602 7.53 47.50 3.03
CA ILE A 602 8.74 46.89 2.44
C ILE A 602 8.36 46.31 1.07
N ASP A 603 9.10 46.65 0.02
CA ASP A 603 8.87 46.18 -1.36
C ASP A 603 7.40 46.30 -1.83
N GLY A 604 6.74 47.40 -1.45
CA GLY A 604 5.34 47.68 -1.78
C GLY A 604 4.31 47.03 -0.85
N VAL A 605 4.72 46.11 0.02
CA VAL A 605 3.86 45.34 0.94
C VAL A 605 3.67 46.07 2.27
N ARG A 606 2.48 45.97 2.87
CA ARG A 606 2.13 46.62 4.14
C ARG A 606 2.89 46.00 5.31
N CYS A 607 3.50 46.83 6.14
CA CYS A 607 4.06 46.39 7.42
C CYS A 607 3.06 46.60 8.57
N VAL A 608 3.00 45.64 9.50
CA VAL A 608 2.24 45.72 10.74
C VAL A 608 3.12 45.28 11.90
N ARG A 609 2.81 45.71 13.13
CA ARG A 609 3.68 45.49 14.29
C ARG A 609 3.72 44.03 14.73
N ASP A 610 2.56 43.37 14.72
CA ASP A 610 2.36 42.01 15.23
C ASP A 610 1.19 41.32 14.52
N VAL A 611 1.04 40.02 14.77
CA VAL A 611 -0.03 39.20 14.18
C VAL A 611 -1.43 39.70 14.58
N ALA A 612 -1.58 40.20 15.80
CA ALA A 612 -2.86 40.72 16.30
C ALA A 612 -3.30 41.99 15.53
N SER A 613 -2.34 42.76 15.01
CA SER A 613 -2.56 43.97 14.22
C SER A 613 -2.88 43.70 12.74
N VAL A 614 -2.82 42.44 12.28
CA VAL A 614 -3.23 42.09 10.91
C VAL A 614 -4.76 42.30 10.76
N PRO A 615 -5.24 42.96 9.69
CA PRO A 615 -6.67 43.25 9.52
C PRO A 615 -7.57 42.02 9.40
N GLU A 616 -7.02 40.89 8.99
CA GLU A 616 -7.72 39.62 8.73
C GLU A 616 -7.03 38.44 9.43
N PRO A 617 -7.68 37.27 9.58
CA PRO A 617 -7.00 36.05 10.01
C PRO A 617 -5.85 35.69 9.06
N VAL A 618 -4.75 35.16 9.60
CA VAL A 618 -3.57 34.79 8.83
C VAL A 618 -3.63 33.29 8.53
N ASP A 619 -3.81 32.93 7.26
CA ASP A 619 -3.80 31.52 6.85
C ASP A 619 -2.36 30.94 6.99
N LEU A 620 -1.34 31.71 6.60
CA LEU A 620 0.07 31.29 6.67
C LEU A 620 0.98 32.39 7.27
N LEU A 621 1.67 32.05 8.37
CA LEU A 621 2.76 32.85 8.93
C LEU A 621 4.13 32.24 8.57
N ILE A 622 5.01 33.02 7.94
CA ILE A 622 6.37 32.61 7.61
C ILE A 622 7.35 33.26 8.60
N VAL A 623 8.09 32.43 9.31
CA VAL A 623 9.10 32.87 10.28
C VAL A 623 10.49 32.73 9.67
N ALA A 624 11.13 33.86 9.36
CA ALA A 624 12.49 33.96 8.83
C ALA A 624 13.38 34.87 9.70
N ALA A 625 13.22 34.77 11.03
CA ALA A 625 13.92 35.56 12.04
C ALA A 625 15.07 34.78 12.72
N ALA A 626 15.76 35.40 13.67
CA ALA A 626 16.82 34.74 14.43
C ALA A 626 16.26 33.62 15.34
N VAL A 627 17.05 32.56 15.53
CA VAL A 627 16.69 31.37 16.32
C VAL A 627 16.26 31.70 17.76
N GLY A 628 16.86 32.71 18.39
CA GLY A 628 16.53 33.08 19.77
C GLY A 628 15.08 33.55 19.96
N ASP A 629 14.46 34.14 18.93
CA ASP A 629 13.17 34.80 19.02
C ASP A 629 11.99 33.87 18.70
N VAL A 630 12.25 32.69 18.11
CA VAL A 630 11.20 31.79 17.63
C VAL A 630 10.23 31.31 18.73
N PRO A 631 10.67 30.93 19.95
CA PRO A 631 9.72 30.52 20.99
C PRO A 631 8.72 31.62 21.36
N ALA A 632 9.16 32.89 21.38
CA ALA A 632 8.28 34.03 21.64
C ALA A 632 7.26 34.19 20.51
N PHE A 633 7.71 34.16 19.25
CA PHE A 633 6.80 34.23 18.09
C PHE A 633 5.78 33.08 18.04
N ILE A 634 6.19 31.86 18.41
CA ILE A 634 5.28 30.71 18.49
C ILE A 634 4.23 30.94 19.58
N GLY A 635 4.64 31.43 20.75
CA GLY A 635 3.74 31.82 21.84
C GLY A 635 2.71 32.85 21.37
N ASP A 636 3.18 33.99 20.84
CA ASP A 636 2.31 35.08 20.36
C ASP A 636 1.34 34.60 19.26
N CYS A 637 1.83 33.74 18.35
CA CYS A 637 1.04 33.13 17.30
C CYS A 637 -0.11 32.29 17.86
N ILE A 638 0.18 31.39 18.82
CA ILE A 638 -0.80 30.53 19.48
C ILE A 638 -1.80 31.38 20.28
N ASP A 639 -1.31 32.35 21.05
CA ASP A 639 -2.12 33.18 21.92
C ASP A 639 -3.09 34.08 21.13
N SER A 640 -2.66 34.57 19.96
CA SER A 640 -3.53 35.35 19.07
C SER A 640 -4.78 34.57 18.65
N GLY A 641 -4.68 33.25 18.46
CA GLY A 641 -5.75 32.43 17.88
C GLY A 641 -6.13 32.80 16.44
N ARG A 642 -5.33 33.63 15.76
CA ARG A 642 -5.62 34.18 14.41
C ARG A 642 -4.83 33.51 13.29
N VAL A 643 -3.91 32.61 13.62
CA VAL A 643 -3.02 31.94 12.65
C VAL A 643 -3.45 30.49 12.46
N ARG A 644 -3.51 30.03 11.21
CA ARG A 644 -3.89 28.63 10.90
C ARG A 644 -2.69 27.73 10.66
N SER A 645 -1.66 28.23 9.97
CA SER A 645 -0.43 27.50 9.67
C SER A 645 0.82 28.37 9.78
N VAL A 646 1.96 27.75 10.06
CA VAL A 646 3.26 28.42 10.24
C VAL A 646 4.36 27.66 9.49
N ILE A 647 5.23 28.37 8.78
CA ILE A 647 6.49 27.84 8.24
C ILE A 647 7.64 28.38 9.08
N LEU A 648 8.40 27.48 9.70
CA LEU A 648 9.59 27.79 10.49
C LEU A 648 10.84 27.56 9.62
N ILE A 649 11.40 28.65 9.08
CA ILE A 649 12.62 28.60 8.25
C ILE A 649 13.89 28.31 9.07
N PRO A 650 14.16 28.97 10.22
CA PRO A 650 15.41 28.83 10.95
C PRO A 650 15.64 27.41 11.47
N GLY A 651 16.89 26.94 11.40
CA GLY A 651 17.38 25.78 12.15
C GLY A 651 18.04 26.17 13.48
N GLY A 652 18.55 25.18 14.21
CA GLY A 652 19.24 25.40 15.49
C GLY A 652 18.35 25.18 16.74
N PHE A 653 17.36 24.32 16.61
CA PHE A 653 16.43 23.88 17.66
C PHE A 653 16.40 22.34 17.73
N GLY A 654 17.50 21.73 18.15
CA GLY A 654 17.63 20.28 18.36
C GLY A 654 18.74 19.59 17.56
N GLU A 655 19.25 20.22 16.51
CA GLU A 655 20.26 19.64 15.60
C GLU A 655 21.69 19.82 16.12
N THR A 656 21.95 20.88 16.90
CA THR A 656 23.27 21.21 17.45
C THR A 656 23.34 20.94 18.94
N ALA A 657 24.52 20.58 19.43
CA ALA A 657 24.75 20.41 20.87
C ALA A 657 24.39 21.70 21.63
N GLY A 658 23.53 21.58 22.65
CA GLY A 658 23.05 22.71 23.46
C GLY A 658 21.73 23.35 22.99
N SER A 659 21.19 22.97 21.83
CA SER A 659 19.91 23.52 21.32
C SER A 659 18.65 22.78 21.80
N GLY A 660 18.81 21.72 22.60
CA GLY A 660 17.70 20.87 23.08
C GLY A 660 16.66 21.61 23.92
N ALA A 661 17.08 22.55 24.78
CA ALA A 661 16.14 23.31 25.62
C ALA A 661 15.15 24.17 24.80
N LEU A 662 15.62 24.75 23.69
CA LEU A 662 14.73 25.51 22.81
C LEU A 662 13.77 24.57 22.06
N GLN A 663 14.24 23.40 21.61
CA GLN A 663 13.40 22.39 20.97
C GLN A 663 12.28 21.93 21.92
N GLU A 664 12.64 21.58 23.15
CA GLU A 664 11.68 21.18 24.19
C GLU A 664 10.66 22.28 24.45
N ARG A 665 11.10 23.55 24.54
CA ARG A 665 10.20 24.68 24.75
C ARG A 665 9.21 24.84 23.60
N VAL A 666 9.67 24.73 22.36
CA VAL A 666 8.80 24.80 21.17
C VAL A 666 7.80 23.64 21.17
N GLN A 667 8.24 22.42 21.46
CA GLN A 667 7.36 21.25 21.54
C GLN A 667 6.31 21.39 22.65
N GLN A 668 6.68 21.96 23.80
CA GLN A 668 5.74 22.24 24.89
C GLN A 668 4.66 23.26 24.47
N LEU A 669 5.05 24.36 23.81
CA LEU A 669 4.10 25.37 23.33
C LEU A 669 3.12 24.78 22.31
N ILE A 670 3.65 24.02 21.33
CA ILE A 670 2.83 23.36 20.32
C ILE A 670 1.89 22.34 20.98
N GLY A 671 2.41 21.50 21.88
CA GLY A 671 1.62 20.51 22.63
C GLY A 671 0.51 21.14 23.45
N ALA A 672 0.78 22.26 24.14
CA ALA A 672 -0.23 23.01 24.89
C ALA A 672 -1.33 23.57 23.96
N SER A 673 -0.95 24.04 22.76
CA SER A 673 -1.93 24.56 21.77
C SER A 673 -2.93 23.50 21.31
N ARG A 674 -2.55 22.21 21.32
CA ARG A 674 -3.43 21.10 20.91
C ARG A 674 -4.61 20.88 21.85
N GLN A 675 -4.51 21.35 23.10
CA GLN A 675 -5.58 21.26 24.10
C GLN A 675 -6.66 22.34 23.95
N ARG A 676 -6.45 23.33 23.07
CA ARG A 676 -7.46 24.36 22.77
C ARG A 676 -8.59 23.77 21.92
N ALA A 677 -9.78 24.38 21.99
CA ALA A 677 -10.93 23.96 21.19
C ALA A 677 -10.66 23.98 19.68
N ASP A 678 -9.84 24.92 19.20
CA ASP A 678 -9.44 25.02 17.80
C ASP A 678 -8.17 24.20 17.46
N ARG A 679 -7.60 23.51 18.45
CA ARG A 679 -6.37 22.70 18.38
C ARG A 679 -5.09 23.45 17.97
N GLY A 680 -5.11 24.79 17.93
CA GLY A 680 -3.96 25.63 17.58
C GLY A 680 -3.47 25.49 16.12
N PRO A 681 -2.50 26.31 15.67
CA PRO A 681 -1.94 26.24 14.31
C PRO A 681 -1.11 24.97 14.06
N VAL A 682 -0.91 24.63 12.79
CA VAL A 682 0.07 23.60 12.37
C VAL A 682 1.41 24.25 12.02
N PHE A 683 2.52 23.57 12.31
CA PHE A 683 3.87 24.08 12.04
C PHE A 683 4.62 23.15 11.08
N LEU A 684 5.01 23.68 9.92
CA LEU A 684 5.98 23.06 9.02
C LEU A 684 7.39 23.54 9.39
N GLY A 685 8.37 22.64 9.42
CA GLY A 685 9.77 23.04 9.49
C GLY A 685 10.41 22.99 10.86
N GLY A 686 11.22 24.02 11.12
CA GLY A 686 12.53 23.91 11.76
C GLY A 686 13.53 23.49 10.69
N ASN A 687 14.47 24.36 10.32
CA ASN A 687 15.49 24.10 9.30
C ASN A 687 14.91 23.62 7.95
N CYS A 688 14.05 24.41 7.32
CA CYS A 688 13.41 24.05 6.05
C CYS A 688 13.47 25.17 5.01
N LEU A 689 13.27 24.83 3.73
CA LEU A 689 13.01 25.82 2.68
C LEU A 689 11.53 26.27 2.65
N GLY A 690 10.66 25.56 3.37
CA GLY A 690 9.22 25.77 3.34
C GLY A 690 8.55 25.17 2.11
N VAL A 691 7.70 25.93 1.43
CA VAL A 691 6.81 25.44 0.36
C VAL A 691 6.90 26.32 -0.87
N ARG A 692 6.87 25.66 -2.03
CA ARG A 692 6.50 26.28 -3.32
C ARG A 692 5.16 25.70 -3.76
N SER A 693 4.14 26.55 -3.81
CA SER A 693 2.78 26.17 -4.17
C SER A 693 2.31 26.90 -5.41
N ARG A 694 2.02 26.13 -6.47
CA ARG A 694 1.40 26.64 -7.70
C ARG A 694 -0.05 27.09 -7.48
N PRO A 695 -0.94 26.30 -6.83
CA PRO A 695 -2.30 26.74 -6.56
C PRO A 695 -2.36 27.84 -5.48
N GLY A 696 -1.42 27.87 -4.54
CA GLY A 696 -1.32 28.93 -3.53
C GLY A 696 -0.64 30.20 -4.01
N HIS A 697 -0.11 30.23 -5.25
CA HIS A 697 0.57 31.38 -5.84
C HIS A 697 1.76 31.94 -5.02
N TYR A 698 2.53 31.08 -4.34
CA TYR A 698 3.62 31.54 -3.48
C TYR A 698 4.84 30.59 -3.47
N ASP A 699 6.01 31.14 -3.12
CA ASP A 699 7.27 30.39 -3.04
C ASP A 699 8.14 30.91 -1.88
N THR A 700 8.40 30.08 -0.88
CA THR A 700 9.26 30.42 0.26
C THR A 700 10.70 29.95 0.11
N PHE A 701 11.07 29.33 -1.02
CA PHE A 701 12.45 28.93 -1.23
C PHE A 701 13.27 30.21 -1.34
N PHE A 702 14.15 30.47 -0.37
CA PHE A 702 14.96 31.68 -0.31
C PHE A 702 16.15 31.64 -1.31
N ILE A 703 15.83 31.33 -2.56
CA ILE A 703 16.75 31.23 -3.69
C ILE A 703 16.33 32.27 -4.73
N HIS A 704 17.30 33.04 -5.22
CA HIS A 704 17.06 34.02 -6.26
C HIS A 704 16.84 33.33 -7.62
N ASP A 705 15.91 33.85 -8.43
CA ASP A 705 15.61 33.41 -9.80
C ASP A 705 16.83 33.20 -10.72
N LYS A 706 17.95 33.88 -10.47
CA LYS A 706 19.20 33.70 -11.25
C LYS A 706 19.87 32.35 -11.01
N LYS A 707 19.48 31.62 -9.95
CA LYS A 707 20.09 30.37 -9.51
C LYS A 707 19.17 29.16 -9.64
N LEU A 708 17.89 29.37 -9.92
CA LEU A 708 16.92 28.31 -10.09
C LEU A 708 15.89 28.77 -11.12
N ASP A 709 15.79 28.04 -12.24
CA ASP A 709 14.79 28.31 -13.27
C ASP A 709 13.39 28.21 -12.62
N PRO A 710 12.67 29.32 -12.51
CA PRO A 710 11.52 29.33 -11.64
C PRO A 710 10.25 28.91 -12.38
N ARG A 711 10.27 28.87 -13.73
CA ARG A 711 9.13 28.63 -14.65
C ARG A 711 7.78 28.95 -14.02
N ARG A 712 7.69 30.13 -13.38
CA ARG A 712 6.59 30.51 -12.46
C ARG A 712 5.26 30.68 -13.18
N HIS A 713 5.26 30.66 -14.50
CA HIS A 713 4.06 30.77 -15.32
C HIS A 713 3.86 29.55 -16.23
N ALA A 714 4.79 28.59 -16.22
CA ALA A 714 4.60 27.33 -16.94
C ALA A 714 3.46 26.53 -16.30
N ARG A 715 2.80 25.72 -17.14
CA ARG A 715 1.75 24.82 -16.67
C ARG A 715 2.38 23.77 -15.73
N PRO A 716 1.93 23.70 -14.46
CA PRO A 716 2.48 22.73 -13.53
C PRO A 716 2.17 21.31 -13.96
N ARG A 717 3.08 20.38 -13.61
CA ARG A 717 2.84 18.94 -13.71
C ARG A 717 2.13 18.47 -12.46
N ARG A 718 1.27 17.45 -12.61
CA ARG A 718 0.50 16.79 -11.54
C ARG A 718 1.39 15.98 -10.60
N LEU A 719 2.38 16.64 -10.02
CA LEU A 719 3.43 16.13 -9.17
C LEU A 719 3.45 16.93 -7.87
N ALA A 720 3.47 16.21 -6.75
CA ALA A 720 3.97 16.76 -5.49
C ALA A 720 5.36 16.22 -5.18
N PHE A 721 6.25 17.09 -4.73
CA PHE A 721 7.58 16.71 -4.26
C PHE A 721 7.70 17.04 -2.77
N VAL A 722 7.71 16.01 -1.94
CA VAL A 722 7.78 16.10 -0.48
C VAL A 722 9.16 15.61 -0.02
N SER A 723 9.94 16.44 0.65
CA SER A 723 11.31 16.06 1.02
C SER A 723 11.71 16.60 2.39
N GLN A 724 12.34 15.75 3.20
CA GLN A 724 12.95 16.18 4.45
C GLN A 724 14.07 17.20 4.21
N SER A 725 14.90 16.96 3.18
CA SER A 725 15.99 17.87 2.79
C SER A 725 15.53 18.84 1.69
N GLY A 726 15.58 20.14 1.98
CA GLY A 726 15.29 21.18 0.99
C GLY A 726 16.33 21.24 -0.14
N ALA A 727 17.61 21.00 0.17
CA ALA A 727 18.69 20.92 -0.82
C ALA A 727 18.46 19.79 -1.84
N PHE A 728 17.85 18.68 -1.39
CA PHE A 728 17.46 17.60 -2.29
C PHE A 728 16.42 18.06 -3.31
N ILE A 729 15.38 18.80 -2.91
CA ILE A 729 14.36 19.33 -3.83
C ILE A 729 15.01 20.19 -4.90
N VAL A 730 15.75 21.22 -4.50
CA VAL A 730 16.25 22.24 -5.44
C VAL A 730 17.31 21.68 -6.39
N SER A 731 18.12 20.72 -5.94
CA SER A 731 19.07 20.03 -6.83
C SER A 731 18.38 19.13 -7.85
N ARG A 732 17.31 18.42 -7.49
CA ARG A 732 16.52 17.62 -8.44
C ARG A 732 15.74 18.51 -9.42
N LEU A 733 15.15 19.61 -8.95
CA LEU A 733 14.48 20.57 -9.84
C LEU A 733 15.46 21.24 -10.81
N SER A 734 16.71 21.49 -10.38
CA SER A 734 17.77 21.98 -11.26
C SER A 734 18.21 20.95 -12.30
N ASN A 735 18.27 19.66 -11.93
CA ASN A 735 18.68 18.58 -12.84
C ASN A 735 17.57 18.16 -13.81
N LEU A 736 16.30 18.35 -13.42
CA LEU A 736 15.13 17.99 -14.19
C LEU A 736 14.21 19.22 -14.30
N PRO A 737 14.62 20.24 -15.10
CA PRO A 737 13.87 21.48 -15.20
C PRO A 737 12.44 21.21 -15.64
N THR A 738 12.20 20.17 -16.46
CA THR A 738 10.87 19.82 -16.98
C THR A 738 9.83 19.29 -15.98
N LEU A 739 10.22 19.05 -14.72
CA LEU A 739 9.33 18.46 -13.71
C LEU A 739 8.24 19.40 -13.20
N ASP A 740 8.51 20.71 -13.07
CA ASP A 740 7.59 21.74 -12.56
C ASP A 740 6.44 21.25 -11.65
N PRO A 741 6.73 20.75 -10.44
CA PRO A 741 5.70 20.20 -9.57
C PRO A 741 4.63 21.23 -9.21
N THR A 742 3.36 20.79 -9.16
CA THR A 742 2.24 21.55 -8.56
C THR A 742 2.60 21.99 -7.14
N LEU A 743 3.21 21.11 -6.35
CA LEU A 743 3.63 21.36 -4.97
C LEU A 743 5.05 20.88 -4.73
N ALA A 744 5.89 21.70 -4.11
CA ALA A 744 7.17 21.26 -3.54
C ALA A 744 7.24 21.67 -2.08
N ILE A 745 7.41 20.70 -1.17
CA ILE A 745 7.32 20.88 0.28
C ILE A 745 8.59 20.35 0.94
N SER A 746 9.35 21.25 1.57
CA SER A 746 10.51 20.95 2.41
C SER A 746 10.07 20.81 3.87
N LEU A 747 10.22 19.63 4.46
CA LEU A 747 9.76 19.37 5.84
C LEU A 747 10.71 19.89 6.91
N GLY A 748 12.02 19.82 6.68
CA GLY A 748 13.03 20.06 7.71
C GLY A 748 12.92 19.06 8.87
N ASN A 749 12.98 19.56 10.10
CA ASN A 749 13.11 18.77 11.32
C ASN A 749 11.84 18.02 11.76
N GLN A 750 10.71 18.28 11.10
CA GLN A 750 9.39 17.79 11.50
C GLN A 750 9.08 18.19 12.95
N THR A 751 9.21 19.49 13.26
CA THR A 751 8.96 20.04 14.62
C THR A 751 7.53 19.78 15.10
N ASP A 752 6.57 19.81 14.17
CA ASP A 752 5.18 19.46 14.40
C ASP A 752 4.67 18.57 13.28
N LEU A 753 4.35 19.13 12.10
CA LEU A 753 3.91 18.35 10.94
C LEU A 753 4.98 17.35 10.53
N ALA A 754 4.56 16.11 10.34
CA ALA A 754 5.38 15.01 9.88
C ALA A 754 5.02 14.63 8.44
N VAL A 755 5.82 13.74 7.83
CA VAL A 755 5.60 13.36 6.43
C VAL A 755 4.24 12.68 6.21
N SER A 756 3.74 11.92 7.19
CA SER A 756 2.43 11.28 7.07
C SER A 756 1.27 12.28 6.96
N ASP A 757 1.35 13.42 7.66
CA ASP A 757 0.33 14.47 7.61
C ASP A 757 0.28 15.10 6.21
N LEU A 758 1.45 15.41 5.66
CA LEU A 758 1.57 15.97 4.31
C LEU A 758 1.12 14.98 3.24
N MET A 759 1.52 13.71 3.36
CA MET A 759 1.08 12.66 2.45
C MET A 759 -0.43 12.44 2.50
N THR A 760 -1.04 12.53 3.68
CA THR A 760 -2.49 12.40 3.84
C THR A 760 -3.24 13.53 3.12
N HIS A 761 -2.72 14.76 3.18
CA HIS A 761 -3.31 15.89 2.47
C HIS A 761 -3.06 15.81 0.96
N VAL A 762 -1.80 15.70 0.55
CA VAL A 762 -1.36 15.64 -0.85
C VAL A 762 -1.96 14.45 -1.59
N GLY A 763 -2.01 13.28 -0.95
CA GLY A 763 -2.54 12.04 -1.51
C GLY A 763 -4.04 12.05 -1.79
N ARG A 764 -4.79 13.06 -1.30
CA ARG A 764 -6.23 13.21 -1.58
C ARG A 764 -6.55 14.18 -2.71
N ARG A 765 -5.55 14.91 -3.22
CA ARG A 765 -5.80 15.98 -4.19
C ARG A 765 -5.94 15.44 -5.61
N ASP A 766 -6.97 15.86 -6.33
CA ASP A 766 -7.22 15.42 -7.71
C ASP A 766 -6.25 16.03 -8.72
N ASP A 767 -5.56 17.12 -8.40
CA ASP A 767 -4.56 17.76 -9.27
C ASP A 767 -3.17 17.11 -9.21
N ILE A 768 -3.05 15.97 -8.52
CA ILE A 768 -1.78 15.24 -8.31
C ILE A 768 -1.95 13.76 -8.71
N ASP A 769 -1.07 13.28 -9.57
CA ASP A 769 -0.95 11.86 -9.95
C ASP A 769 0.28 11.19 -9.36
N VAL A 770 1.35 11.97 -9.17
CA VAL A 770 2.66 11.45 -8.79
C VAL A 770 3.14 12.19 -7.54
N ILE A 771 3.77 11.44 -6.63
CA ILE A 771 4.35 11.98 -5.41
C ILE A 771 5.80 11.49 -5.31
N GLY A 772 6.76 12.42 -5.42
CA GLY A 772 8.16 12.14 -5.13
C GLY A 772 8.45 12.39 -3.66
N VAL A 773 9.02 11.42 -2.96
CA VAL A 773 9.26 11.48 -1.52
C VAL A 773 10.70 11.15 -1.17
N TYR A 774 11.37 12.04 -0.43
CA TYR A 774 12.70 11.80 0.15
C TYR A 774 12.64 11.92 1.67
N MET A 775 13.04 10.85 2.38
CA MET A 775 13.00 10.81 3.85
C MET A 775 14.29 10.29 4.46
N GLU A 776 14.73 10.94 5.54
CA GLU A 776 15.89 10.52 6.35
C GLU A 776 15.46 9.75 7.58
N GLY A 777 14.37 10.16 8.23
CA GLY A 777 13.83 9.51 9.42
C GLY A 777 12.36 9.84 9.67
N PHE A 778 11.74 9.04 10.54
CA PHE A 778 10.35 9.20 10.94
C PHE A 778 10.29 9.54 12.43
N LYS A 779 9.24 10.25 12.86
CA LYS A 779 8.92 10.40 14.28
C LYS A 779 8.28 9.11 14.80
N ASP A 780 8.15 9.01 16.13
CA ASP A 780 7.46 7.89 16.76
C ASP A 780 6.03 7.75 16.20
N GLY A 781 5.67 6.55 15.73
CA GLY A 781 4.38 6.24 15.10
C GLY A 781 4.15 6.84 13.71
N ASP A 782 5.03 7.72 13.21
CA ASP A 782 4.82 8.40 11.93
C ASP A 782 5.07 7.50 10.72
N GLY A 783 5.97 6.52 10.85
CA GLY A 783 6.27 5.56 9.78
C GLY A 783 5.05 4.70 9.39
N ILE A 784 4.30 4.20 10.38
CA ILE A 784 3.07 3.44 10.10
C ILE A 784 1.97 4.32 9.48
N ALA A 785 1.82 5.57 9.95
CA ALA A 785 0.89 6.53 9.36
C ALA A 785 1.29 6.91 7.93
N PHE A 786 2.60 7.02 7.63
CA PHE A 786 3.11 7.27 6.30
C PHE A 786 2.83 6.09 5.35
N VAL A 787 3.09 4.86 5.78
CA VAL A 787 2.78 3.65 4.98
C VAL A 787 1.30 3.59 4.65
N GLU A 788 0.43 3.96 5.60
CA GLU A 788 -1.01 4.05 5.36
C GLU A 788 -1.38 5.14 4.35
N ALA A 789 -0.80 6.34 4.46
CA ALA A 789 -1.02 7.41 3.49
C ALA A 789 -0.55 7.02 2.07
N VAL A 790 0.58 6.30 1.95
CA VAL A 790 1.08 5.76 0.69
C VAL A 790 0.09 4.76 0.08
N ARG A 791 -0.43 3.83 0.89
CA ARG A 791 -1.41 2.83 0.45
C ARG A 791 -2.66 3.49 -0.14
N ARG A 792 -3.26 4.44 0.58
CA ARG A 792 -4.43 5.18 0.11
C ARG A 792 -4.17 5.93 -1.19
N ALA A 793 -2.99 6.53 -1.33
CA ALA A 793 -2.60 7.19 -2.57
C ALA A 793 -2.48 6.19 -3.73
N ALA A 794 -1.86 5.05 -3.51
CA ALA A 794 -1.71 4.00 -4.50
C ALA A 794 -3.05 3.39 -4.93
N GLU A 795 -3.95 3.12 -3.97
CA GLU A 795 -5.32 2.65 -4.22
C GLU A 795 -6.16 3.67 -5.01
N ALA A 796 -5.90 4.97 -4.81
CA ALA A 796 -6.47 6.04 -5.62
C ALA A 796 -5.80 6.20 -7.01
N GLY A 797 -4.92 5.28 -7.42
CA GLY A 797 -4.25 5.28 -8.72
C GLY A 797 -3.05 6.22 -8.85
N LYS A 798 -2.54 6.76 -7.74
CA LYS A 798 -1.37 7.65 -7.72
C LYS A 798 -0.08 6.84 -7.65
N LEU A 799 1.01 7.40 -8.17
CA LEU A 799 2.34 6.80 -8.10
C LEU A 799 3.19 7.50 -7.03
N VAL A 800 3.71 6.74 -6.07
CA VAL A 800 4.63 7.26 -5.07
C VAL A 800 6.04 6.77 -5.37
N VAL A 801 6.97 7.69 -5.66
CA VAL A 801 8.39 7.37 -5.85
C VAL A 801 9.13 7.73 -4.57
N PHE A 802 9.75 6.75 -3.90
CA PHE A 802 10.26 6.91 -2.55
C PHE A 802 11.76 6.62 -2.46
N TYR A 803 12.51 7.56 -1.90
CA TYR A 803 13.91 7.38 -1.51
C TYR A 803 14.06 7.48 0.01
N LYS A 804 14.60 6.42 0.62
CA LYS A 804 14.95 6.39 2.04
C LYS A 804 16.46 6.54 2.24
N ALA A 805 16.88 7.61 2.91
CA ALA A 805 18.28 7.79 3.31
C ALA A 805 18.63 6.92 4.53
N GLY A 806 19.93 6.77 4.82
CA GLY A 806 20.40 5.97 5.94
C GLY A 806 20.30 4.45 5.71
N ARG A 807 20.59 3.98 4.50
CA ARG A 807 20.58 2.54 4.15
C ARG A 807 21.70 1.74 4.80
N THR A 808 22.87 2.35 4.96
CA THR A 808 24.05 1.73 5.60
C THR A 808 24.24 2.28 7.01
N GLU A 809 25.02 1.61 7.85
CA GLU A 809 25.37 2.14 9.17
C GLU A 809 26.02 3.53 9.09
N ALA A 810 26.99 3.71 8.19
CA ALA A 810 27.59 5.02 7.93
C ALA A 810 26.54 6.07 7.50
N GLY A 811 25.58 5.69 6.65
CA GLY A 811 24.49 6.57 6.26
C GLY A 811 23.52 6.90 7.41
N ARG A 812 23.23 5.94 8.30
CA ARG A 812 22.41 6.14 9.50
C ARG A 812 23.11 7.11 10.47
N SER A 813 24.41 6.94 10.65
CA SER A 813 25.22 7.86 11.46
C SER A 813 25.22 9.29 10.89
N ALA A 814 25.42 9.43 9.56
CA ALA A 814 25.40 10.72 8.89
C ALA A 814 24.04 11.44 9.00
N THR A 815 22.92 10.71 8.86
CA THR A 815 21.57 11.28 8.99
C THR A 815 21.23 11.66 10.43
N ALA A 816 21.70 10.89 11.43
CA ALA A 816 21.51 11.19 12.85
C ALA A 816 22.24 12.48 13.29
N GLY A 817 23.37 12.82 12.66
CA GLY A 817 24.10 14.06 12.97
C GLY A 817 23.47 15.34 12.39
N HIS A 818 22.52 15.22 11.46
CA HIS A 818 21.96 16.35 10.70
C HIS A 818 20.49 16.66 11.03
N THR A 819 19.75 15.72 11.64
CA THR A 819 18.34 15.90 11.97
C THR A 819 18.00 15.29 13.34
N ALA A 820 17.13 15.95 14.11
CA ALA A 820 16.60 15.42 15.38
C ALA A 820 15.56 14.30 15.16
N SER A 821 15.74 13.46 14.14
CA SER A 821 14.88 12.33 13.78
C SER A 821 15.62 11.01 13.99
N ILE A 822 14.90 9.98 14.45
CA ILE A 822 15.51 8.69 14.75
C ILE A 822 15.81 7.98 13.43
N ALA A 823 17.07 7.64 13.18
CA ALA A 823 17.45 6.77 12.08
C ALA A 823 16.77 5.40 12.25
N GLY A 824 15.65 5.19 11.55
CA GLY A 824 14.84 3.99 11.63
C GLY A 824 15.43 2.78 10.88
N ASP A 825 14.82 1.61 11.09
CA ASP A 825 15.20 0.37 10.39
C ASP A 825 14.88 0.47 8.89
N TYR A 826 15.92 0.58 8.07
CA TYR A 826 15.79 0.74 6.61
C TYR A 826 15.00 -0.41 5.98
N ASP A 827 15.27 -1.65 6.38
CA ASP A 827 14.65 -2.82 5.75
C ASP A 827 13.15 -2.89 6.04
N VAL A 828 12.75 -2.53 7.27
CA VAL A 828 11.32 -2.43 7.64
C VAL A 828 10.65 -1.36 6.80
N CYS A 829 11.28 -0.18 6.69
CA CYS A 829 10.75 0.90 5.88
C CYS A 829 10.60 0.50 4.41
N ASP A 830 11.63 -0.11 3.84
CA ASP A 830 11.67 -0.56 2.45
C ASP A 830 10.56 -1.58 2.16
N ALA A 831 10.46 -2.62 2.98
CA ALA A 831 9.43 -3.64 2.83
C ALA A 831 8.02 -3.08 3.03
N ALA A 832 7.80 -2.28 4.06
CA ALA A 832 6.47 -1.74 4.38
C ALA A 832 5.98 -0.73 3.34
N VAL A 833 6.83 0.21 2.92
CA VAL A 833 6.48 1.24 1.95
C VAL A 833 6.33 0.65 0.54
N GLY A 834 7.16 -0.34 0.18
CA GLY A 834 6.99 -1.11 -1.05
C GLY A 834 5.68 -1.91 -1.08
N ALA A 835 5.35 -2.60 0.01
CA ALA A 835 4.09 -3.35 0.13
C ALA A 835 2.85 -2.44 0.11
N ALA A 836 2.98 -1.19 0.55
CA ALA A 836 1.93 -0.17 0.42
C ALA A 836 1.78 0.38 -1.01
N GLY A 837 2.64 0.00 -1.95
CA GLY A 837 2.51 0.42 -3.35
C GLY A 837 3.36 1.63 -3.75
N ALA A 838 4.42 1.96 -3.01
CA ALA A 838 5.43 2.89 -3.52
C ALA A 838 6.51 2.19 -4.36
N ILE A 839 7.07 2.92 -5.32
CA ILE A 839 8.27 2.56 -6.07
C ILE A 839 9.49 2.99 -5.25
N VAL A 840 10.08 2.07 -4.50
CA VAL A 840 11.28 2.34 -3.69
C VAL A 840 12.54 2.25 -4.55
N VAL A 841 13.36 3.31 -4.52
CA VAL A 841 14.57 3.48 -5.35
C VAL A 841 15.84 3.59 -4.49
N ASP A 842 16.99 3.19 -5.05
CA ASP A 842 18.21 2.99 -4.25
C ASP A 842 19.23 4.11 -4.44
N THR A 843 19.15 4.83 -5.56
CA THR A 843 20.11 5.89 -5.92
C THR A 843 19.37 7.18 -6.29
N PHE A 844 20.05 8.31 -6.14
CA PHE A 844 19.47 9.60 -6.54
C PHE A 844 19.20 9.67 -8.04
N LYS A 845 20.04 9.02 -8.86
CA LYS A 845 19.84 8.97 -10.31
C LYS A 845 18.63 8.14 -10.68
N GLU A 846 18.44 7.00 -10.03
CA GLU A 846 17.24 6.18 -10.22
C GLU A 846 15.98 6.91 -9.75
N PHE A 847 16.04 7.66 -8.64
CA PHE A 847 14.95 8.53 -8.19
C PHE A 847 14.56 9.56 -9.26
N GLU A 848 15.52 10.28 -9.84
CA GLU A 848 15.28 11.22 -10.93
C GLU A 848 14.57 10.57 -12.12
N GLN A 849 15.14 9.46 -12.60
CA GLN A 849 14.66 8.76 -13.79
C GLN A 849 13.26 8.21 -13.60
N VAL A 850 13.01 7.53 -12.47
CA VAL A 850 11.69 6.97 -12.15
C VAL A 850 10.67 8.06 -11.92
N LEU A 851 11.05 9.18 -11.29
CA LEU A 851 10.14 10.31 -11.08
C LEU A 851 9.73 10.96 -12.40
N GLU A 852 10.69 11.21 -13.30
CA GLU A 852 10.42 11.75 -14.64
C GLU A 852 9.49 10.82 -15.44
N MET A 853 9.79 9.51 -15.45
CA MET A 853 8.95 8.51 -16.10
C MET A 853 7.56 8.44 -15.48
N ALA A 854 7.44 8.44 -14.14
CA ALA A 854 6.15 8.41 -13.46
C ALA A 854 5.29 9.60 -13.87
N VAL A 855 5.86 10.81 -13.93
CA VAL A 855 5.14 12.03 -14.33
C VAL A 855 4.69 11.97 -15.80
N ARG A 856 5.55 11.49 -16.71
CA ARG A 856 5.26 11.51 -18.16
C ARG A 856 4.44 10.32 -18.63
N LEU A 857 4.56 9.18 -17.97
CA LEU A 857 3.99 7.91 -18.39
C LEU A 857 2.81 7.46 -17.51
N HIS A 858 2.36 8.27 -16.54
CA HIS A 858 1.24 7.93 -15.63
C HIS A 858 0.00 7.47 -16.37
N GLY A 859 -0.39 8.19 -17.43
CA GLY A 859 -1.56 7.88 -18.27
C GLY A 859 -1.33 6.78 -19.32
N LYS A 860 -0.11 6.23 -19.43
CA LYS A 860 0.19 5.14 -20.37
C LYS A 860 -0.19 3.78 -19.78
N ARG A 861 -0.64 2.87 -20.65
CA ARG A 861 -1.01 1.50 -20.28
C ARG A 861 0.25 0.64 -20.19
N VAL A 862 0.46 0.01 -19.04
CA VAL A 862 1.51 -0.99 -18.85
C VAL A 862 0.85 -2.38 -18.86
N GLY A 863 1.01 -3.12 -19.96
CA GLY A 863 0.43 -4.45 -20.12
C GLY A 863 1.25 -5.58 -19.48
N GLY A 864 2.54 -5.34 -19.26
CA GLY A 864 3.49 -6.34 -18.81
C GLY A 864 4.91 -5.80 -18.71
N VAL A 865 5.89 -6.70 -18.83
CA VAL A 865 7.32 -6.43 -18.60
C VAL A 865 8.20 -6.75 -19.82
N ARG A 866 7.59 -6.87 -21.01
CA ARG A 866 8.29 -7.14 -22.26
C ARG A 866 8.67 -5.84 -22.95
N ILE A 867 9.95 -5.66 -23.25
CA ILE A 867 10.51 -4.42 -23.78
C ILE A 867 10.95 -4.63 -25.23
N GLY A 868 10.56 -3.70 -26.10
CA GLY A 868 11.18 -3.52 -27.41
C GLY A 868 12.33 -2.53 -27.25
N ALA A 869 13.48 -2.83 -27.85
CA ALA A 869 14.65 -1.96 -27.76
C ALA A 869 15.16 -1.62 -29.17
N ILE A 870 15.45 -0.35 -29.40
CA ILE A 870 16.09 0.16 -30.62
C ILE A 870 17.38 0.87 -30.22
N SER A 871 18.46 0.66 -30.96
CA SER A 871 19.67 1.49 -30.92
C SER A 871 20.28 1.60 -32.32
N ASN A 872 21.15 2.57 -32.57
CA ASN A 872 22.05 2.60 -33.74
C ASN A 872 23.48 2.12 -33.40
N ALA A 873 23.70 1.62 -32.19
CA ALA A 873 24.99 1.18 -31.69
C ALA A 873 24.92 -0.19 -31.01
N GLY A 874 25.79 -1.10 -31.42
CA GLY A 874 25.83 -2.47 -30.89
C GLY A 874 26.12 -2.55 -29.38
N PHE A 875 26.96 -1.67 -28.83
CA PHE A 875 27.29 -1.69 -27.40
C PHE A 875 26.06 -1.37 -26.52
N GLU A 876 25.18 -0.46 -26.97
CA GLU A 876 23.94 -0.15 -26.25
C GLU A 876 22.96 -1.33 -26.31
N SER A 877 22.92 -2.03 -27.45
CA SER A 877 22.10 -3.25 -27.60
C SER A 877 22.53 -4.34 -26.61
N VAL A 878 23.84 -4.55 -26.43
CA VAL A 878 24.39 -5.46 -25.41
C VAL A 878 24.08 -4.96 -24.01
N GLY A 879 24.34 -3.68 -23.72
CA GLY A 879 24.07 -3.08 -22.41
C GLY A 879 22.60 -3.20 -21.98
N MET A 880 21.66 -3.06 -22.93
CA MET A 880 20.24 -3.26 -22.66
C MET A 880 19.91 -4.72 -22.33
N ALA A 881 20.51 -5.68 -23.05
CA ALA A 881 20.31 -7.10 -22.81
C ALA A 881 20.88 -7.57 -21.45
N ASP A 882 22.06 -7.07 -21.08
CA ASP A 882 22.73 -7.39 -19.82
C ASP A 882 21.99 -6.82 -18.60
N ALA A 883 21.25 -5.72 -18.77
CA ALA A 883 20.56 -5.03 -17.68
C ALA A 883 19.15 -5.58 -17.36
N THR A 884 18.67 -6.63 -18.05
CA THR A 884 17.28 -7.14 -17.96
C THR A 884 16.89 -7.74 -16.60
N ILE A 885 17.86 -8.08 -15.76
CA ILE A 885 17.64 -8.68 -14.43
C ILE A 885 18.27 -7.79 -13.37
N GLY A 886 17.47 -7.35 -12.40
CA GLY A 886 17.94 -6.68 -11.19
C GLY A 886 17.25 -7.22 -9.95
N MET A 887 17.62 -6.68 -8.78
CA MET A 887 17.09 -7.18 -7.50
C MET A 887 15.59 -6.97 -7.33
N ARG A 888 15.04 -5.89 -7.90
CA ARG A 888 13.63 -5.47 -7.75
C ARG A 888 12.84 -5.46 -9.05
N TYR A 889 13.44 -5.95 -10.13
CA TYR A 889 12.80 -5.98 -11.42
C TYR A 889 13.36 -7.12 -12.25
N ARG A 890 12.51 -7.67 -13.10
CA ARG A 890 12.90 -8.61 -14.14
C ARG A 890 12.06 -8.31 -15.36
N VAL A 891 12.72 -7.90 -16.43
CA VAL A 891 12.10 -7.61 -17.72
C VAL A 891 12.56 -8.61 -18.75
N ARG A 892 11.89 -8.65 -19.90
CA ARG A 892 12.26 -9.53 -21.01
C ARG A 892 12.40 -8.72 -22.29
N LEU A 893 13.35 -9.10 -23.12
CA LEU A 893 13.43 -8.70 -24.52
C LEU A 893 12.93 -9.90 -25.33
N PRO A 894 11.62 -9.97 -25.66
CA PRO A 894 11.05 -11.14 -26.30
C PRO A 894 11.53 -11.27 -27.75
N GLU A 895 11.45 -12.50 -28.28
CA GLU A 895 11.46 -12.72 -29.72
C GLU A 895 10.27 -12.00 -30.36
N LEU A 896 10.51 -11.42 -31.52
CA LEU A 896 9.49 -10.67 -32.25
C LEU A 896 8.54 -11.62 -32.98
N SER A 897 7.27 -11.23 -33.10
CA SER A 897 6.33 -12.01 -33.91
C SER A 897 6.78 -12.06 -35.37
N ALA A 898 6.37 -13.11 -36.10
CA ALA A 898 6.67 -13.23 -37.53
C ALA A 898 6.16 -12.03 -38.34
N GLU A 899 4.99 -11.49 -37.95
CA GLU A 899 4.40 -10.29 -38.55
C GLU A 899 5.27 -9.05 -38.34
N THR A 900 5.68 -8.78 -37.11
CA THR A 900 6.56 -7.65 -36.79
C THR A 900 7.92 -7.79 -37.47
N THR A 901 8.46 -9.01 -37.50
CA THR A 901 9.72 -9.30 -38.19
C THR A 901 9.62 -8.96 -39.68
N ARG A 902 8.52 -9.37 -40.35
CA ARG A 902 8.26 -9.00 -41.75
C ARG A 902 8.19 -7.49 -41.93
N ARG A 903 7.40 -6.79 -41.12
CA ARG A 903 7.23 -5.32 -41.20
C ARG A 903 8.52 -4.56 -40.96
N LEU A 904 9.35 -5.02 -40.02
CA LEU A 904 10.68 -4.47 -39.78
C LEU A 904 11.59 -4.70 -40.98
N THR A 905 11.64 -5.91 -41.54
CA THR A 905 12.44 -6.18 -42.75
C THR A 905 12.03 -5.27 -43.92
N GLU A 906 10.73 -5.11 -44.17
CA GLU A 906 10.22 -4.21 -45.21
C GLU A 906 10.60 -2.74 -44.96
N ALA A 907 10.58 -2.28 -43.70
CA ALA A 907 11.03 -0.94 -43.34
C ALA A 907 12.55 -0.79 -43.56
N LEU A 908 13.34 -1.77 -43.12
CA LEU A 908 14.79 -1.80 -43.34
C LEU A 908 15.13 -1.79 -44.83
N ASP A 909 14.39 -2.51 -45.68
CA ASP A 909 14.55 -2.49 -47.14
C ASP A 909 14.27 -1.10 -47.72
N ARG A 910 13.16 -0.45 -47.33
CA ARG A 910 12.82 0.92 -47.78
C ARG A 910 13.92 1.93 -47.45
N HIS A 911 14.54 1.79 -46.28
CA HIS A 911 15.64 2.65 -45.84
C HIS A 911 17.03 2.16 -46.26
N LYS A 912 17.12 1.11 -47.08
CA LYS A 912 18.36 0.51 -47.60
C LYS A 912 19.31 -0.01 -46.51
N LEU A 913 18.75 -0.51 -45.40
CA LEU A 913 19.45 -1.05 -44.24
C LEU A 913 19.42 -2.59 -44.16
N ALA A 914 18.59 -3.28 -44.94
CA ALA A 914 18.38 -4.73 -44.79
C ALA A 914 19.63 -5.60 -45.04
N ALA A 915 20.63 -5.10 -45.77
CA ALA A 915 21.91 -5.79 -45.94
C ALA A 915 22.81 -5.72 -44.68
N LEU A 916 22.51 -4.82 -43.75
CA LEU A 916 23.34 -4.49 -42.58
C LEU A 916 22.64 -4.82 -41.26
N VAL A 917 21.30 -4.82 -41.24
CA VAL A 917 20.47 -4.92 -40.03
C VAL A 917 19.61 -6.17 -40.08
N ASN A 918 19.64 -6.95 -39.01
CA ASN A 918 18.71 -8.07 -38.81
C ASN A 918 17.52 -7.62 -37.95
N ALA A 919 16.29 -7.93 -38.40
CA ALA A 919 15.07 -7.67 -37.65
C ALA A 919 14.98 -8.58 -36.40
N ARG A 920 15.55 -8.12 -35.28
CA ARG A 920 15.52 -8.80 -33.97
C ARG A 920 15.38 -7.78 -32.84
N ASN A 921 15.22 -8.26 -31.61
CA ASN A 921 15.14 -7.44 -30.41
C ASN A 921 16.32 -7.77 -29.46
N PRO A 922 17.18 -6.80 -29.10
CA PRO A 922 17.21 -5.40 -29.54
C PRO A 922 17.48 -5.23 -31.04
N LEU A 923 16.89 -4.18 -31.60
CA LEU A 923 17.06 -3.79 -33.00
C LEU A 923 18.21 -2.79 -33.12
N ASP A 924 19.33 -3.22 -33.69
CA ASP A 924 20.48 -2.37 -34.00
C ASP A 924 20.36 -1.83 -35.43
N LEU A 925 19.95 -0.57 -35.56
CA LEU A 925 19.72 0.11 -36.83
C LEU A 925 21.00 0.61 -37.51
N THR A 926 22.16 0.50 -36.86
CA THR A 926 23.44 1.08 -37.28
C THR A 926 23.45 2.61 -37.39
N PRO A 927 24.62 3.27 -37.43
CA PRO A 927 24.71 4.72 -37.58
C PRO A 927 24.11 5.28 -38.87
N MET A 928 23.82 4.45 -39.87
CA MET A 928 23.28 4.89 -41.18
C MET A 928 21.77 5.16 -41.16
N ALA A 929 21.08 4.83 -40.07
CA ALA A 929 19.64 5.00 -39.96
C ALA A 929 19.23 6.47 -39.81
N THR A 930 18.22 6.88 -40.59
CA THR A 930 17.63 8.21 -40.55
C THR A 930 16.53 8.33 -39.50
N ASP A 931 16.10 9.55 -39.18
CA ASP A 931 14.99 9.81 -38.26
C ASP A 931 13.69 9.09 -38.70
N ALA A 932 13.48 8.96 -40.01
CA ALA A 932 12.34 8.25 -40.58
C ALA A 932 12.43 6.73 -40.38
N ALA A 933 13.63 6.15 -40.49
CA ALA A 933 13.86 4.73 -40.21
C ALA A 933 13.58 4.40 -38.74
N TYR A 934 14.02 5.27 -37.83
CA TYR A 934 13.72 5.15 -36.39
C TYR A 934 12.21 5.16 -36.11
N GLU A 935 11.46 6.11 -36.68
CA GLU A 935 10.02 6.21 -36.48
C GLU A 935 9.28 4.96 -36.96
N GLU A 936 9.61 4.49 -38.16
CA GLU A 936 8.93 3.36 -38.77
C GLU A 936 9.18 2.05 -38.03
N CYS A 937 10.43 1.82 -37.59
CA CYS A 937 10.78 0.66 -36.78
C CYS A 937 10.16 0.73 -35.38
N ALA A 938 10.17 1.90 -34.75
CA ALA A 938 9.52 2.12 -33.45
C ALA A 938 8.02 1.83 -33.51
N ARG A 939 7.35 2.26 -34.58
CA ARG A 939 5.92 1.99 -34.81
C ARG A 939 5.65 0.49 -34.95
N ALA A 940 6.45 -0.22 -35.74
CA ALA A 940 6.31 -1.68 -35.89
C ALA A 940 6.45 -2.42 -34.54
N LEU A 941 7.44 -2.06 -33.72
CA LEU A 941 7.60 -2.65 -32.38
C LEU A 941 6.46 -2.29 -31.42
N LEU A 942 5.98 -1.04 -31.45
CA LEU A 942 4.86 -0.60 -30.61
C LEU A 942 3.54 -1.29 -30.95
N GLU A 943 3.37 -1.75 -32.18
CA GLU A 943 2.17 -2.47 -32.62
C GLU A 943 2.23 -3.98 -32.32
N ASP A 944 3.40 -4.53 -32.01
CA ASP A 944 3.55 -5.95 -31.63
C ASP A 944 2.87 -6.23 -30.28
N ALA A 945 2.00 -7.25 -30.23
CA ALA A 945 1.34 -7.69 -29.01
C ALA A 945 2.33 -8.26 -27.97
N GLU A 946 3.53 -8.66 -28.38
CA GLU A 946 4.61 -9.13 -27.53
C GLU A 946 5.42 -8.01 -26.86
N ILE A 947 5.20 -6.75 -27.22
CA ILE A 947 5.91 -5.60 -26.66
C ILE A 947 4.99 -4.79 -25.76
N ASP A 948 5.38 -4.57 -24.51
CA ASP A 948 4.61 -3.78 -23.53
C ASP A 948 5.12 -2.34 -23.39
N ALA A 949 6.40 -2.10 -23.68
CA ALA A 949 7.04 -0.78 -23.67
C ALA A 949 8.21 -0.71 -24.65
N LEU A 950 8.61 0.49 -25.07
CA LEU A 950 9.70 0.73 -26.02
C LEU A 950 10.82 1.59 -25.41
N ILE A 951 12.07 1.17 -25.59
CA ILE A 951 13.26 2.00 -25.42
C ILE A 951 13.80 2.38 -26.79
N VAL A 952 13.93 3.68 -27.05
CA VAL A 952 14.61 4.21 -28.23
C VAL A 952 15.93 4.83 -27.80
N SER A 953 17.03 4.10 -28.00
CA SER A 953 18.38 4.58 -27.77
C SER A 953 18.95 5.15 -29.06
N MET A 954 19.72 6.24 -28.95
CA MET A 954 20.44 6.80 -30.08
C MET A 954 21.75 7.41 -29.63
N VAL A 955 22.80 7.11 -30.38
CA VAL A 955 24.05 7.86 -30.41
C VAL A 955 23.89 8.97 -31.47
N PRO A 956 23.66 10.23 -31.07
CA PRO A 956 23.23 11.31 -31.96
C PRO A 956 24.34 11.89 -32.85
N LEU A 957 25.57 11.36 -32.79
CA LEU A 957 26.73 11.91 -33.50
C LEU A 957 26.75 11.59 -35.01
N THR A 958 25.82 10.77 -35.49
CA THR A 958 25.75 10.41 -36.91
C THR A 958 25.17 11.55 -37.76
N PRO A 959 25.72 11.83 -38.95
CA PRO A 959 25.12 12.79 -39.88
C PRO A 959 23.78 12.33 -40.47
N ALA A 960 23.35 11.07 -40.22
CA ALA A 960 22.08 10.55 -40.70
C ALA A 960 20.87 11.04 -39.87
N LEU A 961 21.11 11.57 -38.66
CA LEU A 961 20.07 12.07 -37.76
C LEU A 961 20.09 13.59 -37.65
N LEU A 962 18.92 14.20 -37.56
CA LEU A 962 18.74 15.65 -37.35
C LEU A 962 18.82 16.00 -35.86
N THR A 963 20.05 16.03 -35.33
CA THR A 963 20.35 16.12 -33.89
C THR A 963 21.08 17.40 -33.49
N GLY A 964 21.49 18.23 -34.45
CA GLY A 964 22.07 19.55 -34.22
C GLY A 964 21.06 20.53 -33.61
N ALA A 965 21.54 21.49 -32.83
CA ALA A 965 20.69 22.44 -32.10
C ALA A 965 19.77 23.28 -33.03
N ASP A 966 20.20 23.51 -34.28
CA ASP A 966 19.45 24.17 -35.35
C ASP A 966 18.52 23.21 -36.11
N GLU A 967 18.76 21.91 -36.05
CA GLU A 967 18.01 20.88 -36.78
C GLU A 967 16.83 20.32 -35.98
N ILE A 968 16.97 20.20 -34.65
CA ILE A 968 15.99 19.56 -33.76
C ILE A 968 14.59 20.21 -33.83
N GLY A 969 14.51 21.48 -34.22
CA GLY A 969 13.24 22.20 -34.38
C GLY A 969 12.41 21.76 -35.60
N GLY A 970 13.03 21.15 -36.61
CA GLY A 970 12.38 20.77 -37.87
C GLY A 970 11.34 19.65 -37.71
N GLU A 971 10.29 19.65 -38.53
CA GLU A 971 9.20 18.64 -38.44
C GLU A 971 9.69 17.20 -38.66
N GLY A 972 10.75 17.03 -39.43
CA GLY A 972 11.35 15.73 -39.73
C GLY A 972 12.33 15.23 -38.67
N SER A 973 12.62 16.02 -37.62
CA SER A 973 13.62 15.64 -36.62
C SER A 973 13.15 14.50 -35.72
N ILE A 974 14.10 13.73 -35.21
CA ILE A 974 13.84 12.62 -34.29
C ILE A 974 13.09 13.10 -33.04
N ALA A 975 13.37 14.33 -32.58
CA ALA A 975 12.68 14.92 -31.43
C ALA A 975 11.17 15.07 -31.68
N ARG A 976 10.79 15.61 -32.84
CA ARG A 976 9.38 15.77 -33.23
C ARG A 976 8.70 14.44 -33.52
N ARG A 977 9.39 13.52 -34.20
CA ARG A 977 8.87 12.18 -34.52
C ARG A 977 8.59 11.35 -33.27
N LEU A 978 9.51 11.33 -32.30
CA LEU A 978 9.30 10.61 -31.04
C LEU A 978 8.18 11.22 -30.21
N ALA A 979 8.07 12.54 -30.16
CA ALA A 979 6.95 13.21 -29.50
C ALA A 979 5.60 12.81 -30.12
N ARG A 980 5.52 12.78 -31.46
CA ARG A 980 4.32 12.32 -32.18
C ARG A 980 4.00 10.86 -31.89
N LEU A 981 4.98 9.96 -32.02
CA LEU A 981 4.79 8.54 -31.72
C LEU A 981 4.29 8.32 -30.29
N ALA A 982 4.90 9.02 -29.33
CA ALA A 982 4.52 8.93 -27.93
C ALA A 982 3.10 9.46 -27.68
N ALA A 983 2.63 10.45 -28.44
CA ALA A 983 1.25 10.92 -28.35
C ALA A 983 0.23 9.90 -28.92
N GLU A 984 0.59 9.22 -30.01
CA GLU A 984 -0.29 8.28 -30.72
C GLU A 984 -0.42 6.91 -30.02
N THR A 985 0.62 6.44 -29.33
CA THR A 985 0.60 5.11 -28.69
C THR A 985 0.05 5.13 -27.26
N ALA A 986 -0.61 4.04 -26.86
CA ALA A 986 -0.98 3.78 -25.47
C ALA A 986 0.17 3.19 -24.64
N LYS A 987 1.21 2.64 -25.28
CA LYS A 987 2.34 1.99 -24.61
C LYS A 987 3.38 3.02 -24.15
N PRO A 988 4.17 2.75 -23.10
CA PRO A 988 5.22 3.65 -22.65
C PRO A 988 6.40 3.66 -23.63
N ILE A 989 6.94 4.86 -23.91
CA ILE A 989 8.18 5.06 -24.65
C ILE A 989 9.15 5.85 -23.77
N ILE A 990 10.41 5.44 -23.73
CA ILE A 990 11.51 6.25 -23.19
C ILE A 990 12.64 6.37 -24.22
N THR A 991 13.43 7.42 -24.07
CA THR A 991 14.58 7.68 -24.94
C THR A 991 15.88 7.67 -24.15
N VAL A 992 16.94 7.18 -24.78
CA VAL A 992 18.31 7.24 -24.26
C VAL A 992 19.18 8.06 -25.20
N ILE A 993 19.89 9.04 -24.63
CA ILE A 993 20.91 9.83 -25.31
C ILE A 993 22.20 9.71 -24.49
N ASP A 994 23.02 8.73 -24.87
CA ASP A 994 24.35 8.51 -24.27
C ASP A 994 25.40 9.37 -24.97
N SER A 995 25.32 10.68 -24.74
CA SER A 995 26.21 11.68 -25.33
C SER A 995 26.33 12.95 -24.49
N GLY A 996 27.43 13.67 -24.69
CA GLY A 996 27.83 14.82 -23.87
C GLY A 996 26.94 16.07 -24.04
N PRO A 997 27.29 17.16 -23.31
CA PRO A 997 26.43 18.34 -23.16
C PRO A 997 26.03 19.06 -24.46
N LEU A 998 26.75 18.83 -25.56
CA LEU A 998 26.40 19.36 -26.89
C LEU A 998 24.99 18.93 -27.33
N PHE A 999 24.51 17.78 -26.85
CA PHE A 999 23.20 17.21 -27.18
C PHE A 999 22.15 17.42 -26.08
N ASP A 1000 22.42 18.28 -25.08
CA ASP A 1000 21.42 18.66 -24.08
C ASP A 1000 20.19 19.35 -24.70
N PRO A 1001 20.32 20.23 -25.72
CA PRO A 1001 19.15 20.78 -26.42
C PRO A 1001 18.24 19.72 -27.05
N LEU A 1002 18.82 18.64 -27.59
CA LEU A 1002 18.06 17.50 -28.12
C LEU A 1002 17.28 16.78 -27.00
N ALA A 1003 17.96 16.50 -25.88
CA ALA A 1003 17.33 15.88 -24.73
C ALA A 1003 16.16 16.72 -24.20
N ASP A 1004 16.34 18.03 -24.10
CA ASP A 1004 15.30 18.94 -23.61
C ASP A 1004 14.14 19.06 -24.61
N ALA A 1005 14.41 19.13 -25.92
CA ALA A 1005 13.36 19.10 -26.94
C ALA A 1005 12.50 17.83 -26.89
N ILE A 1006 13.11 16.66 -26.65
CA ILE A 1006 12.38 15.39 -26.50
C ILE A 1006 11.56 15.38 -25.20
N ARG A 1007 12.10 15.89 -24.09
CA ARG A 1007 11.37 16.03 -22.82
C ARG A 1007 10.18 16.97 -22.92
N ASP A 1008 10.34 18.08 -23.63
CA ASP A 1008 9.26 19.03 -23.89
C ASP A 1008 8.18 18.41 -24.77
N GLY A 1009 8.58 17.54 -25.72
CA GLY A 1009 7.71 16.67 -26.49
C GLY A 1009 6.97 15.59 -25.69
N GLY A 1010 7.28 15.43 -24.39
CA GLY A 1010 6.58 14.53 -23.48
C GLY A 1010 7.23 13.17 -23.26
N VAL A 1011 8.41 12.92 -23.81
CA VAL A 1011 9.11 11.64 -23.71
C VAL A 1011 10.24 11.72 -22.67
N PRO A 1012 10.30 10.83 -21.67
CA PRO A 1012 11.41 10.78 -20.72
C PRO A 1012 12.75 10.52 -21.41
N VAL A 1013 13.80 11.24 -21.00
CA VAL A 1013 15.15 11.09 -21.57
C VAL A 1013 16.17 10.70 -20.49
N LEU A 1014 16.78 9.54 -20.70
CA LEU A 1014 17.84 8.98 -19.87
C LEU A 1014 19.18 9.06 -20.59
N ARG A 1015 20.29 8.93 -19.84
CA ARG A 1015 21.64 9.16 -20.36
C ARG A 1015 22.45 7.90 -20.62
N THR A 1016 22.04 6.74 -20.12
CA THR A 1016 22.71 5.47 -20.42
C THR A 1016 21.67 4.36 -20.51
N CYS A 1017 21.93 3.39 -21.39
CA CYS A 1017 20.96 2.34 -21.72
C CYS A 1017 20.78 1.29 -20.60
N ASP A 1018 21.84 0.97 -19.86
CA ASP A 1018 21.84 0.07 -18.71
C ASP A 1018 20.95 0.60 -17.57
N GLN A 1019 21.11 1.88 -17.23
CA GLN A 1019 20.28 2.56 -16.24
C GLN A 1019 18.84 2.71 -16.73
N ALA A 1020 18.65 2.87 -18.04
CA ALA A 1020 17.32 2.98 -18.62
C ALA A 1020 16.52 1.69 -18.50
N ILE A 1021 17.11 0.54 -18.83
CA ILE A 1021 16.46 -0.76 -18.60
C ILE A 1021 16.18 -0.98 -17.12
N ARG A 1022 17.12 -0.61 -16.24
CA ARG A 1022 16.93 -0.74 -14.79
C ARG A 1022 15.74 0.07 -14.27
N SER A 1023 15.70 1.36 -14.58
CA SER A 1023 14.66 2.26 -14.11
C SER A 1023 13.32 1.94 -14.77
N LEU A 1024 13.29 1.67 -16.08
CA LEU A 1024 12.08 1.26 -16.79
C LEU A 1024 11.57 -0.08 -16.24
N GLY A 1025 12.47 -1.03 -15.98
CA GLY A 1025 12.10 -2.32 -15.42
C GLY A 1025 11.44 -2.20 -14.06
N ARG A 1026 11.95 -1.35 -13.16
CA ARG A 1026 11.26 -1.05 -11.89
C ARG A 1026 9.87 -0.45 -12.12
N TYR A 1027 9.76 0.52 -13.03
CA TYR A 1027 8.49 1.15 -13.36
C TYR A 1027 7.47 0.14 -13.92
N LEU A 1028 7.87 -0.71 -14.87
CA LEU A 1028 7.01 -1.71 -15.50
C LEU A 1028 6.61 -2.80 -14.52
N CYS A 1029 7.55 -3.38 -13.76
CA CYS A 1029 7.24 -4.42 -12.76
C CYS A 1029 6.27 -3.90 -11.69
N HIS A 1030 6.37 -2.63 -11.32
CA HIS A 1030 5.44 -2.01 -10.38
C HIS A 1030 4.04 -1.79 -10.98
N ARG A 1031 3.97 -1.37 -12.25
CA ARG A 1031 2.72 -1.01 -12.94
C ARG A 1031 1.99 -2.19 -13.58
N ALA A 1032 2.70 -3.29 -13.86
CA ALA A 1032 2.15 -4.45 -14.53
C ALA A 1032 1.08 -5.16 -13.66
N PRO A 1033 0.04 -5.76 -14.27
CA PRO A 1033 -0.94 -6.54 -13.53
C PRO A 1033 -0.30 -7.66 -12.70
N LYS A 1034 -0.79 -7.91 -11.48
CA LYS A 1034 -0.23 -8.91 -10.55
C LYS A 1034 -0.14 -10.33 -11.16
N ALA A 1035 -1.07 -10.70 -12.03
CA ALA A 1035 -1.06 -12.00 -12.74
C ALA A 1035 0.15 -12.16 -13.67
N THR A 1036 0.66 -11.07 -14.24
CA THR A 1036 1.85 -11.06 -15.11
C THR A 1036 3.15 -11.01 -14.31
N ALA A 1037 3.12 -10.46 -13.09
CA ALA A 1037 4.26 -10.44 -12.16
C ALA A 1037 4.56 -11.81 -11.53
N GLY A 1038 3.56 -12.68 -11.38
CA GLY A 1038 3.72 -14.05 -10.84
C GLY A 1038 4.43 -15.06 -11.78
N LEU A 1039 4.69 -14.68 -13.04
CA LEU A 1039 5.41 -15.52 -14.02
C LEU A 1039 6.94 -15.35 -13.97
N VAL A 1040 7.46 -14.75 -12.89
CA VAL A 1040 8.88 -14.83 -12.52
C VAL A 1040 9.15 -16.23 -11.94
N GLU A 1041 9.01 -17.27 -12.77
CA GLU A 1041 9.47 -18.61 -12.39
C GLU A 1041 11.00 -18.57 -12.16
N SER A 1042 11.41 -19.20 -11.05
CA SER A 1042 12.81 -19.62 -10.84
C SER A 1042 13.26 -20.45 -12.04
N PRO A 1043 14.55 -20.40 -12.43
CA PRO A 1043 15.03 -21.18 -13.57
C PRO A 1043 14.67 -22.66 -13.35
N LYS A 1044 13.91 -23.25 -14.28
CA LYS A 1044 13.78 -24.70 -14.34
C LYS A 1044 15.21 -25.26 -14.40
N PRO A 1045 15.59 -26.22 -13.54
CA PRO A 1045 16.88 -26.87 -13.68
C PRO A 1045 16.98 -27.39 -15.11
N ARG A 1046 18.08 -27.06 -15.80
CA ARG A 1046 18.31 -27.58 -17.16
C ARG A 1046 18.16 -29.11 -17.10
N PRO A 1047 17.40 -29.73 -18.03
CA PRO A 1047 17.43 -31.17 -18.17
C PRO A 1047 18.89 -31.59 -18.32
N ALA A 1048 19.30 -32.63 -17.58
CA ALA A 1048 20.66 -33.14 -17.69
C ALA A 1048 20.94 -33.52 -19.14
N GLU A 1049 21.82 -32.79 -19.81
CA GLU A 1049 22.45 -33.28 -21.03
C GLU A 1049 23.27 -34.51 -20.63
N SER A 1050 22.71 -35.69 -20.87
CA SER A 1050 23.44 -36.94 -20.92
C SER A 1050 24.37 -36.90 -22.14
N ALA A 1051 25.42 -36.10 -22.07
CA ALA A 1051 26.50 -36.09 -23.03
C ALA A 1051 27.38 -37.33 -22.78
N ARG A 1052 27.06 -38.38 -23.53
CA ARG A 1052 27.98 -39.33 -24.18
C ARG A 1052 29.39 -39.37 -23.58
N ARG A 1053 29.60 -40.34 -22.66
CA ARG A 1053 30.91 -40.99 -22.53
C ARG A 1053 31.12 -41.85 -23.77
N GLU A 1054 31.81 -41.33 -24.77
CA GLU A 1054 32.65 -42.13 -25.66
C GLU A 1054 33.59 -41.23 -26.46
N LYS A 1055 34.88 -41.60 -26.42
CA LYS A 1055 36.00 -41.14 -27.24
C LYS A 1055 36.53 -39.71 -27.01
N ALA A 1056 37.52 -39.63 -26.13
CA ALA A 1056 38.83 -39.07 -26.50
C ALA A 1056 39.85 -39.46 -25.40
N GLU A 1057 40.50 -40.60 -25.60
CA GLU A 1057 41.85 -40.82 -25.08
C GLU A 1057 42.80 -39.80 -25.73
N GLY A 1058 43.74 -39.29 -24.94
CA GLY A 1058 44.89 -38.53 -25.43
C GLY A 1058 44.76 -37.03 -25.24
N LEU A 1059 45.29 -36.52 -24.11
CA LEU A 1059 46.61 -35.91 -24.12
C LEU A 1059 47.05 -35.57 -22.69
N GLU A 1060 48.30 -35.95 -22.42
CA GLU A 1060 49.06 -35.67 -21.21
C GLU A 1060 49.24 -34.16 -20.94
N VAL A 1061 49.22 -33.83 -19.65
CA VAL A 1061 50.19 -33.01 -18.88
C VAL A 1061 50.67 -31.69 -19.53
N VAL A 1062 50.52 -30.58 -18.79
CA VAL A 1062 51.61 -29.77 -18.21
C VAL A 1062 51.05 -28.44 -17.69
N ARG A 1063 51.24 -28.26 -16.37
CA ARG A 1063 51.22 -27.03 -15.52
C ARG A 1063 49.91 -26.39 -15.13
#